data_AF-A0A4Q2UIF7-F1
#
_entry.id   AF-A0A4Q2UIF7-F1
#
_cell.length_a   1.000
_cell.length_b   1.000
_cell.length_c   1.000
_cell.angle_alpha   90.00
_cell.angle_beta   90.00
_cell.angle_gamma   90.00
#
_symmetry.space_group_name_H-M   'P 1'
#
loop_
_entity.id
_entity.type
_entity.pdbx_description
1 polymer ?
#
loop_
_entity_poly.entity_id
_entity_poly.type
_entity_poly.pdbx_seq_one_letter_code
_entity_poly.pdbx_strand_id
1 'polypeptide(L)'
;MNQPATSTPWSGRLSRLAILPLQACLLMALASFVIQDDPAKPDETRFTPVVLAEDLDEPMVFEVASDGTTFIIERKGALKKYDPVTKSVDLIATIPVNTKYTSAQGRVSEAEEGLMGLALDPKFDQNHWMYLYYAHPTEKKHILTRWEYRNDKLVENSQKVMLEVPTQREVCCHTGGGMTWDKAGNLYLTVGNNTGNQQAAQTDERPDRSSWDDQGHAGNTNDLRGKILRIHPEADGTYTIPDGNLFPKSTAAADRAKTRPEIYSMGHRNPWRISVDSQTGYIYWGEVGPDATKDSEIGPRGYDELNQARKPGNFGWPWFVGNNQAFPVYDYANKKPLEKKDPTHPVNNSPNNTGLTELPPTAPSFVYYPYAVSEEFPLVGTGSRSATGGPVYRQADFKNAKRPWPAYYEGKWIVTDFSRGWIMAITMDAEGNYQSMERFLPSYHPVEPIDMKFGPDGDLYVLEYGSNWFRKSDNARLVRIEYNSGNRKPIVQASASKPGGKVPLQLTLSADGSRDSDGDPLTYQWKITSPGQPARTLTTANPAVTFDKAGVYTATLTVTDAKGAANSQSVRIIAGNEAPTVAVNLASNQTFFFPDQPIQYAVQVTDQEDGSLARSTAAPGQISPARVAMSIDYTSEGFDYAEVAQRQRSVDASTQYAVAQALINQSDCKVCHQLETKSVGPAFTAIATKYKNDAAAPDRLITKIRQGGVGNWGDVAMPGHPAMSVADARILVNYILHSTEKTFSSLPLQGSYTVKLPEGDPGKGSVLIRAAYTDRGSQVKGGKPVPAQTAEQMLVLRSPEMDASTAAVIKGADVKAKGMGKGENVIPYQNSYIGFRKLDLTGIRQLELAASAQRREGSAGGTIEVHLNSPTGPLIGTTSLELAPEVDIEKLMAQMESGQKPPAAGGVNAPAPGAAPKTGAPAAGGKGGGNFNPFARPPVFLTLQPTEGVHDVYFVFKNEQAKAIQPLMSVSSIKFLNKVQQ
;
A
#
# COMPACT_ATOMS: atom_id res chain seq x y z
N MET A 1 49.96 -72.25 0.62
CA MET A 1 50.52 -73.06 -0.49
C MET A 1 51.32 -72.14 -1.39
N ASN A 2 52.65 -72.37 -1.38
CA ASN A 2 53.68 -72.05 -2.36
C ASN A 2 53.68 -70.69 -3.10
N GLN A 3 54.52 -69.80 -2.57
CA GLN A 3 55.41 -68.89 -3.33
C GLN A 3 56.46 -69.67 -4.18
N PRO A 4 57.49 -69.09 -4.87
CA PRO A 4 57.93 -67.68 -5.00
C PRO A 4 58.41 -67.27 -6.44
N ALA A 5 58.73 -66.00 -6.72
CA ALA A 5 60.09 -65.39 -6.79
C ALA A 5 60.32 -64.84 -8.23
N THR A 6 61.00 -63.74 -8.55
CA THR A 6 61.83 -62.75 -7.84
C THR A 6 62.25 -61.67 -8.86
N SER A 7 62.39 -60.41 -8.46
CA SER A 7 63.70 -59.71 -8.48
C SER A 7 63.61 -58.27 -7.95
N THR A 8 64.57 -57.94 -7.08
CA THR A 8 65.00 -56.61 -6.58
C THR A 8 66.45 -56.42 -7.11
N PRO A 9 67.11 -55.22 -7.13
CA PRO A 9 67.48 -54.49 -5.90
C PRO A 9 67.81 -52.96 -6.00
N TRP A 10 67.99 -52.35 -4.81
CA TRP A 10 68.84 -51.23 -4.37
C TRP A 10 69.62 -50.28 -5.31
N SER A 11 69.61 -48.98 -4.96
CA SER A 11 70.75 -48.13 -4.50
C SER A 11 70.21 -46.69 -4.28
N GLY A 12 70.68 -45.79 -3.42
CA GLY A 12 71.91 -45.63 -2.65
C GLY A 12 72.39 -44.17 -2.75
N ARG A 13 72.09 -43.34 -1.73
CA ARG A 13 72.76 -42.10 -1.24
C ARG A 13 73.42 -41.11 -2.24
N LEU A 14 73.12 -39.81 -2.11
CA LEU A 14 74.05 -38.76 -1.61
C LEU A 14 73.51 -37.32 -1.82
N SER A 15 73.33 -36.66 -0.68
CA SER A 15 73.57 -35.25 -0.33
C SER A 15 73.90 -34.24 -1.44
N ARG A 16 73.18 -33.11 -1.46
CA ARG A 16 73.75 -31.75 -1.45
C ARG A 16 72.72 -30.67 -1.14
N LEU A 17 73.02 -29.93 -0.06
CA LEU A 17 72.74 -28.51 0.21
C LEU A 17 71.49 -27.89 -0.43
N ALA A 18 70.45 -27.64 0.37
CA ALA A 18 70.22 -26.37 1.07
C ALA A 18 69.81 -25.24 0.13
N ILE A 19 68.52 -24.89 0.16
CA ILE A 19 67.96 -23.54 -0.03
C ILE A 19 66.49 -23.58 0.48
N LEU A 20 66.19 -22.66 1.40
CA LEU A 20 64.88 -22.09 1.80
C LEU A 20 63.89 -22.87 2.70
N PRO A 21 63.61 -22.34 3.91
CA PRO A 21 62.33 -22.54 4.59
C PRO A 21 61.36 -21.46 4.09
N LEU A 22 60.41 -21.82 3.21
CA LEU A 22 59.37 -20.88 2.79
C LEU A 22 58.05 -21.59 2.49
N GLN A 23 57.63 -22.50 3.38
CA GLN A 23 56.33 -23.19 3.25
C GLN A 23 55.54 -23.34 4.56
N ALA A 24 55.82 -22.49 5.56
CA ALA A 24 54.96 -22.39 6.76
C ALA A 24 54.11 -21.10 6.79
N CYS A 25 54.31 -20.16 5.87
CA CYS A 25 53.50 -18.94 5.76
C CYS A 25 52.53 -18.92 4.55
N LEU A 26 52.49 -19.98 3.72
CA LEU A 26 51.63 -20.01 2.53
C LEU A 26 50.31 -20.78 2.71
N LEU A 27 50.10 -21.43 3.85
CA LEU A 27 48.87 -22.17 4.18
C LEU A 27 47.92 -21.42 5.13
N MET A 28 48.27 -20.19 5.54
CA MET A 28 47.38 -19.29 6.31
C MET A 28 47.04 -17.99 5.56
N ALA A 29 47.27 -17.91 4.24
CA ALA A 29 47.03 -16.71 3.43
C ALA A 29 46.13 -16.94 2.20
N LEU A 30 45.36 -18.04 2.15
CA LEU A 30 44.34 -18.28 1.11
C LEU A 30 42.98 -18.73 1.66
N ALA A 31 42.75 -18.56 2.97
CA ALA A 31 41.40 -18.32 3.47
C ALA A 31 41.17 -16.80 3.43
N SER A 32 41.22 -16.23 2.22
CA SER A 32 40.46 -15.03 1.95
C SER A 32 39.02 -15.47 2.19
N PHE A 33 38.49 -15.21 3.38
CA PHE A 33 37.07 -15.01 3.54
C PHE A 33 36.72 -13.97 2.49
N VAL A 34 36.24 -14.44 1.33
CA VAL A 34 35.34 -13.63 0.54
C VAL A 34 34.18 -13.46 1.50
N ILE A 35 34.17 -12.33 2.21
CA ILE A 35 32.93 -11.73 2.64
C ILE A 35 32.19 -11.61 1.31
N GLN A 36 31.33 -12.59 1.05
CA GLN A 36 30.42 -12.54 -0.06
C GLN A 36 29.48 -11.44 0.39
N ASP A 37 29.81 -10.20 0.00
CA ASP A 37 28.96 -9.05 0.28
C ASP A 37 27.55 -9.48 -0.10
N ASP A 38 26.62 -9.45 0.86
CA ASP A 38 25.23 -9.73 0.59
C ASP A 38 24.84 -8.84 -0.60
N PRO A 39 24.37 -9.43 -1.72
CA PRO A 39 24.13 -8.66 -2.94
C PRO A 39 23.19 -7.52 -2.60
N ALA A 40 23.61 -6.27 -2.83
CA ALA A 40 22.82 -5.11 -2.43
C ALA A 40 21.45 -5.11 -3.13
N LYS A 41 20.41 -4.65 -2.40
CA LYS A 41 19.08 -4.46 -2.98
C LYS A 41 19.18 -3.57 -4.23
N PRO A 42 18.70 -4.02 -5.40
CA PRO A 42 18.68 -3.19 -6.60
C PRO A 42 17.69 -2.02 -6.43
N ASP A 43 18.07 -0.86 -6.97
CA ASP A 43 17.19 0.31 -7.08
C ASP A 43 15.91 -0.04 -7.86
N GLU A 44 14.75 0.41 -7.36
CA GLU A 44 13.45 0.05 -7.96
C GLU A 44 13.32 0.53 -9.41
N THR A 45 14.00 1.62 -9.80
CA THR A 45 13.96 2.17 -11.16
C THR A 45 14.65 1.27 -12.19
N ARG A 46 15.31 0.19 -11.75
CA ARG A 46 15.79 -0.87 -12.64
C ARG A 46 14.66 -1.77 -13.14
N PHE A 47 13.50 -1.76 -12.51
CA PHE A 47 12.34 -2.55 -12.91
C PHE A 47 11.37 -1.66 -13.69
N THR A 48 11.01 -2.07 -14.90
CA THR A 48 10.10 -1.31 -15.77
C THR A 48 8.85 -2.13 -16.08
N PRO A 49 7.67 -1.72 -15.59
CA PRO A 49 6.41 -2.31 -16.01
C PRO A 49 6.11 -1.97 -17.48
N VAL A 50 5.82 -2.97 -18.28
CA VAL A 50 5.46 -2.86 -19.70
C VAL A 50 4.12 -3.56 -19.91
N VAL A 51 3.11 -2.84 -20.39
CA VAL A 51 1.81 -3.43 -20.72
C VAL A 51 1.94 -4.25 -22.01
N LEU A 52 1.57 -5.52 -21.96
CA LEU A 52 1.60 -6.45 -23.09
C LEU A 52 0.21 -6.62 -23.72
N ALA A 53 -0.81 -6.75 -22.88
CA ALA A 53 -2.21 -6.87 -23.29
C ALA A 53 -3.07 -5.98 -22.40
N GLU A 54 -4.14 -5.43 -22.95
CA GLU A 54 -5.13 -4.60 -22.25
C GLU A 54 -6.54 -5.00 -22.69
N ASP A 55 -7.57 -4.42 -22.06
CA ASP A 55 -8.98 -4.63 -22.41
C ASP A 55 -9.44 -6.10 -22.25
N LEU A 56 -8.90 -6.78 -21.23
CA LEU A 56 -9.28 -8.14 -20.85
C LEU A 56 -10.64 -8.17 -20.12
N ASP A 57 -11.38 -9.27 -20.24
CA ASP A 57 -12.68 -9.49 -19.60
C ASP A 57 -12.57 -10.53 -18.49
N GLU A 58 -12.37 -10.08 -17.24
CA GLU A 58 -12.21 -10.95 -16.08
C GLU A 58 -11.08 -11.99 -16.25
N PRO A 59 -9.83 -11.56 -16.53
CA PRO A 59 -8.73 -12.48 -16.72
C PRO A 59 -8.40 -13.20 -15.41
N MET A 60 -8.18 -14.52 -15.48
CA MET A 60 -8.00 -15.35 -14.28
C MET A 60 -6.56 -15.85 -14.13
N VAL A 61 -6.01 -16.47 -15.17
CA VAL A 61 -4.70 -17.14 -15.15
C VAL A 61 -4.04 -16.92 -16.50
N PHE A 62 -2.71 -16.90 -16.50
CA PHE A 62 -1.93 -16.92 -17.74
C PHE A 62 -0.78 -17.94 -17.66
N GLU A 63 -0.26 -18.32 -18.82
CA GLU A 63 0.94 -19.16 -18.96
C GLU A 63 1.84 -18.62 -20.07
N VAL A 64 3.15 -18.57 -19.83
CA VAL A 64 4.14 -18.08 -20.80
C VAL A 64 4.92 -19.26 -21.36
N ALA A 65 4.76 -19.52 -22.66
CA ALA A 65 5.52 -20.54 -23.38
C ALA A 65 6.99 -20.11 -23.59
N SER A 66 7.84 -21.06 -23.97
CA SER A 66 9.29 -20.87 -24.10
C SER A 66 9.70 -19.79 -25.12
N ASP A 67 8.87 -19.57 -26.14
CA ASP A 67 9.03 -18.53 -27.17
C ASP A 67 8.49 -17.14 -26.75
N GLY A 68 7.91 -17.03 -25.55
CA GLY A 68 7.30 -15.81 -25.03
C GLY A 68 5.82 -15.63 -25.39
N THR A 69 5.23 -16.55 -26.18
CA THR A 69 3.78 -16.61 -26.40
C THR A 69 3.08 -16.74 -25.06
N THR A 70 2.09 -15.90 -24.79
CA THR A 70 1.34 -15.95 -23.52
C THR A 70 -0.10 -16.36 -23.75
N PHE A 71 -0.55 -17.42 -23.07
CA PHE A 71 -1.94 -17.84 -23.05
C PHE A 71 -2.64 -17.22 -21.85
N ILE A 72 -3.84 -16.68 -22.04
CA ILE A 72 -4.61 -16.00 -20.99
C ILE A 72 -6.02 -16.59 -20.99
N ILE A 73 -6.50 -17.02 -19.84
CA ILE A 73 -7.91 -17.41 -19.67
C ILE A 73 -8.71 -16.32 -18.97
N GLU A 74 -9.95 -16.19 -19.38
CA GLU A 74 -10.94 -15.29 -18.83
C GLU A 74 -12.08 -16.10 -18.20
N ARG A 75 -12.60 -15.64 -17.06
CA ARG A 75 -13.58 -16.39 -16.25
C ARG A 75 -14.80 -16.83 -17.04
N LYS A 76 -15.23 -16.03 -18.02
CA LYS A 76 -16.38 -16.32 -18.90
C LYS A 76 -16.10 -17.38 -19.99
N GLY A 77 -14.91 -17.99 -19.99
CA GLY A 77 -14.58 -19.12 -20.86
C GLY A 77 -13.68 -18.80 -22.04
N ALA A 78 -13.28 -17.55 -22.25
CA ALA A 78 -12.37 -17.22 -23.34
C ALA A 78 -10.94 -17.67 -23.02
N LEU A 79 -10.30 -18.31 -23.99
CA LEU A 79 -8.87 -18.59 -24.00
C LEU A 79 -8.25 -17.75 -25.12
N LYS A 80 -7.34 -16.86 -24.74
CA LYS A 80 -6.66 -15.90 -25.61
C LYS A 80 -5.16 -16.20 -25.71
N LYS A 81 -4.54 -15.75 -26.79
CA LYS A 81 -3.10 -15.82 -27.05
C LYS A 81 -2.56 -14.42 -27.30
N TYR A 82 -1.56 -14.01 -26.53
CA TYR A 82 -0.71 -12.86 -26.83
C TYR A 82 0.51 -13.33 -27.63
N ASP A 83 0.72 -12.73 -28.80
CA ASP A 83 1.87 -12.97 -29.65
C ASP A 83 2.94 -11.88 -29.39
N PRO A 84 4.15 -12.24 -28.93
CA PRO A 84 5.18 -11.26 -28.58
C PRO A 84 5.80 -10.55 -29.79
N VAL A 85 5.62 -11.07 -31.01
CA VAL A 85 6.15 -10.52 -32.26
C VAL A 85 5.18 -9.49 -32.84
N THR A 86 3.93 -9.86 -33.03
CA THR A 86 2.89 -8.96 -33.58
C THR A 86 2.33 -8.03 -32.52
N LYS A 87 2.48 -8.38 -31.23
CA LYS A 87 1.84 -7.74 -30.08
C LYS A 87 0.31 -7.77 -30.14
N SER A 88 -0.27 -8.74 -30.85
CA SER A 88 -1.72 -8.97 -30.90
C SER A 88 -2.18 -9.88 -29.77
N VAL A 89 -3.45 -9.71 -29.37
CA VAL A 89 -4.16 -10.63 -28.48
C VAL A 89 -5.30 -11.24 -29.27
N ASP A 90 -5.21 -12.53 -29.53
CA ASP A 90 -6.16 -13.27 -30.37
C ASP A 90 -6.98 -14.24 -29.53
N LEU A 91 -8.28 -14.34 -29.79
CA LEU A 91 -9.13 -15.38 -29.20
C LEU A 91 -8.86 -16.72 -29.90
N ILE A 92 -8.41 -17.73 -29.15
CA ILE A 92 -8.07 -19.04 -29.72
C ILE A 92 -9.12 -20.11 -29.43
N ALA A 93 -9.90 -19.98 -28.35
CA ALA A 93 -11.03 -20.85 -28.05
C ALA A 93 -12.04 -20.20 -27.08
N THR A 94 -13.26 -20.72 -27.05
CA THR A 94 -14.26 -20.41 -26.01
C THR A 94 -14.76 -21.69 -25.40
N ILE A 95 -14.50 -21.87 -24.11
CA ILE A 95 -14.95 -23.02 -23.31
C ILE A 95 -16.32 -22.68 -22.72
N PRO A 96 -17.36 -23.49 -22.95
CA PRO A 96 -18.63 -23.33 -22.27
C PRO A 96 -18.46 -23.54 -20.77
N VAL A 97 -18.81 -22.53 -19.97
CA VAL A 97 -18.69 -22.55 -18.51
C VAL A 97 -19.96 -22.03 -17.85
N ASN A 98 -20.19 -22.47 -16.61
CA ASN A 98 -21.19 -21.86 -15.74
C ASN A 98 -20.55 -20.75 -14.90
N THR A 99 -21.23 -19.61 -14.78
CA THR A 99 -20.77 -18.45 -13.99
C THR A 99 -21.77 -18.05 -12.90
N LYS A 100 -22.79 -18.87 -12.63
CA LYS A 100 -23.95 -18.49 -11.83
C LYS A 100 -24.37 -19.56 -10.84
N TYR A 101 -24.95 -19.16 -9.73
CA TYR A 101 -25.61 -20.07 -8.80
C TYR A 101 -27.07 -19.64 -8.59
N THR A 102 -27.91 -20.58 -8.17
CA THR A 102 -29.32 -20.33 -7.86
C THR A 102 -29.57 -20.65 -6.40
N SER A 103 -29.85 -19.65 -5.57
CA SER A 103 -30.08 -19.85 -4.14
C SER A 103 -31.31 -20.72 -3.86
N ALA A 104 -31.41 -21.24 -2.64
CA ALA A 104 -32.58 -22.00 -2.18
C ALA A 104 -33.90 -21.20 -2.31
N GLN A 105 -33.83 -19.87 -2.38
CA GLN A 105 -34.97 -18.97 -2.61
C GLN A 105 -35.25 -18.71 -4.11
N GLY A 106 -34.54 -19.39 -5.02
CA GLY A 106 -34.66 -19.22 -6.47
C GLY A 106 -33.94 -18.00 -7.04
N ARG A 107 -33.10 -17.31 -6.25
CA ARG A 107 -32.37 -16.12 -6.73
C ARG A 107 -31.14 -16.54 -7.52
N VAL A 108 -31.08 -16.14 -8.79
CA VAL A 108 -29.90 -16.35 -9.65
C VAL A 108 -28.90 -15.22 -9.42
N SER A 109 -27.63 -15.53 -9.20
CA SER A 109 -26.55 -14.56 -9.00
C SER A 109 -25.26 -15.02 -9.64
N GLU A 110 -24.35 -14.08 -9.95
CA GLU A 110 -22.99 -14.43 -10.38
C GLU A 110 -22.27 -15.18 -9.26
N ALA A 111 -21.52 -16.19 -9.66
CA ALA A 111 -20.63 -16.98 -8.83
C ALA A 111 -19.18 -16.68 -9.22
N GLU A 112 -18.23 -16.93 -8.32
CA GLU A 112 -16.79 -16.86 -8.60
C GLU A 112 -16.32 -17.91 -9.63
N GLU A 113 -17.13 -18.94 -9.89
CA GLU A 113 -16.79 -20.03 -10.80
C GLU A 113 -16.87 -19.62 -12.29
N GLY A 114 -16.24 -20.43 -13.15
CA GLY A 114 -16.04 -20.16 -14.58
C GLY A 114 -14.88 -20.97 -15.13
N LEU A 115 -14.10 -20.41 -16.05
CA LEU A 115 -12.79 -20.95 -16.45
C LEU A 115 -11.72 -20.42 -15.49
N MET A 116 -11.13 -21.32 -14.70
CA MET A 116 -10.41 -20.95 -13.47
C MET A 116 -8.92 -21.29 -13.49
N GLY A 117 -8.56 -22.40 -14.14
CA GLY A 117 -7.19 -22.90 -14.18
C GLY A 117 -6.71 -23.13 -15.61
N LEU A 118 -5.45 -22.78 -15.83
CA LEU A 118 -4.68 -23.04 -17.04
C LEU A 118 -3.27 -23.49 -16.60
N ALA A 119 -2.77 -24.57 -17.19
CA ALA A 119 -1.36 -24.94 -17.11
C ALA A 119 -0.90 -25.54 -18.45
N LEU A 120 0.31 -25.19 -18.90
CA LEU A 120 0.95 -25.87 -20.02
C LEU A 120 1.68 -27.10 -19.48
N ASP A 121 1.68 -28.19 -20.25
CA ASP A 121 2.49 -29.36 -19.92
C ASP A 121 3.98 -28.99 -19.86
N PRO A 122 4.80 -29.57 -18.96
CA PRO A 122 6.24 -29.31 -18.92
C PRO A 122 6.98 -29.64 -20.23
N LYS A 123 6.38 -30.45 -21.11
CA LYS A 123 6.85 -30.78 -22.46
C LYS A 123 5.97 -30.16 -23.55
N PHE A 124 5.33 -29.02 -23.28
CA PHE A 124 4.42 -28.33 -24.20
C PHE A 124 5.02 -28.10 -25.60
N ASP A 125 6.31 -27.79 -25.70
CA ASP A 125 7.00 -27.61 -26.99
C ASP A 125 7.05 -28.89 -27.85
N GLN A 126 6.78 -30.06 -27.24
CA GLN A 126 6.81 -31.37 -27.89
C GLN A 126 5.41 -31.96 -28.09
N ASN A 127 4.57 -31.90 -27.04
CA ASN A 127 3.24 -32.55 -27.06
C ASN A 127 2.09 -31.57 -27.32
N HIS A 128 2.33 -30.26 -27.15
CA HIS A 128 1.34 -29.20 -27.22
C HIS A 128 0.12 -29.42 -26.32
N TRP A 129 0.32 -30.03 -25.15
CA TRP A 129 -0.76 -30.28 -24.20
C TRP A 129 -1.01 -29.12 -23.26
N MET A 130 -2.28 -28.74 -23.14
CA MET A 130 -2.79 -27.75 -22.20
C MET A 130 -3.78 -28.38 -21.25
N TYR A 131 -3.75 -27.94 -19.98
CA TYR A 131 -4.67 -28.38 -18.95
C TYR A 131 -5.57 -27.22 -18.54
N LEU A 132 -6.88 -27.45 -18.54
CA LEU A 132 -7.88 -26.46 -18.17
C LEU A 132 -8.75 -26.99 -17.02
N TYR A 133 -8.97 -26.16 -16.00
CA TYR A 133 -9.89 -26.43 -14.89
C TYR A 133 -11.03 -25.41 -14.89
N TYR A 134 -12.28 -25.89 -14.96
CA TYR A 134 -13.43 -25.01 -15.11
C TYR A 134 -14.74 -25.59 -14.60
N ALA A 135 -15.71 -24.72 -14.38
CA ALA A 135 -17.07 -25.07 -14.00
C ALA A 135 -17.86 -25.63 -15.18
N HIS A 136 -18.32 -26.88 -15.04
CA HIS A 136 -19.07 -27.55 -16.09
C HIS A 136 -20.35 -26.76 -16.42
N PRO A 137 -20.74 -26.55 -17.69
CA PRO A 137 -21.80 -25.59 -18.03
C PRO A 137 -23.18 -25.92 -17.42
N THR A 138 -23.46 -27.19 -17.10
CA THR A 138 -24.78 -27.64 -16.62
C THR A 138 -24.72 -28.48 -15.35
N GLU A 139 -23.91 -29.54 -15.32
CA GLU A 139 -23.70 -30.39 -14.15
C GLU A 139 -23.00 -29.67 -12.99
N LYS A 140 -23.40 -29.98 -11.75
CA LYS A 140 -22.87 -29.40 -10.51
C LYS A 140 -21.47 -29.94 -10.15
N LYS A 141 -20.49 -29.63 -11.01
CA LYS A 141 -19.09 -30.03 -10.83
C LYS A 141 -18.13 -29.07 -11.52
N HIS A 142 -16.90 -29.05 -11.05
CA HIS A 142 -15.75 -28.56 -11.82
C HIS A 142 -15.02 -29.74 -12.45
N ILE A 143 -14.40 -29.51 -13.60
CA ILE A 143 -13.66 -30.54 -14.34
C ILE A 143 -12.26 -30.06 -14.70
N LEU A 144 -11.28 -30.94 -14.49
CA LEU A 144 -9.93 -30.81 -15.02
C LEU A 144 -9.85 -31.57 -16.34
N THR A 145 -9.34 -30.91 -17.38
CA THR A 145 -9.31 -31.45 -18.74
C THR A 145 -7.95 -31.24 -19.38
N ARG A 146 -7.53 -32.16 -20.25
CA ARG A 146 -6.34 -32.03 -21.11
C ARG A 146 -6.74 -31.87 -22.57
N TRP A 147 -6.11 -30.94 -23.26
CA TRP A 147 -6.35 -30.59 -24.67
C TRP A 147 -5.03 -30.57 -25.45
N GLU A 148 -5.10 -30.80 -26.76
CA GLU A 148 -4.02 -30.44 -27.69
C GLU A 148 -4.27 -29.05 -28.28
N TYR A 149 -3.22 -28.24 -28.35
CA TYR A 149 -3.20 -26.94 -29.00
C TYR A 149 -2.36 -27.01 -30.30
N ARG A 150 -2.95 -26.71 -31.45
CA ARG A 150 -2.25 -26.71 -32.74
C ARG A 150 -2.82 -25.64 -33.65
N ASN A 151 -1.98 -25.03 -34.48
CA ASN A 151 -2.39 -24.04 -35.49
C ASN A 151 -3.26 -22.93 -34.89
N ASP A 152 -2.82 -22.36 -33.76
CA ASP A 152 -3.49 -21.28 -33.05
C ASP A 152 -4.90 -21.60 -32.52
N LYS A 153 -5.22 -22.89 -32.31
CA LYS A 153 -6.53 -23.33 -31.80
C LYS A 153 -6.42 -24.55 -30.89
N LEU A 154 -7.40 -24.71 -30.00
CA LEU A 154 -7.62 -26.00 -29.33
C LEU A 154 -8.22 -27.00 -30.32
N VAL A 155 -7.67 -28.22 -30.33
CA VAL A 155 -8.19 -29.31 -31.15
C VAL A 155 -9.42 -29.90 -30.44
N GLU A 156 -10.62 -29.62 -30.97
CA GLU A 156 -11.90 -29.94 -30.32
C GLU A 156 -12.02 -31.40 -29.85
N ASN A 157 -11.67 -32.36 -30.72
CA ASN A 157 -11.77 -33.80 -30.41
C ASN A 157 -10.61 -34.36 -29.55
N SER A 158 -9.68 -33.51 -29.11
CA SER A 158 -8.53 -33.93 -28.29
C SER A 158 -8.83 -33.91 -26.79
N GLN A 159 -9.98 -33.37 -26.38
CA GLN A 159 -10.35 -33.24 -24.98
C GLN A 159 -10.33 -34.57 -24.24
N LYS A 160 -9.70 -34.58 -23.07
CA LYS A 160 -9.77 -35.67 -22.08
C LYS A 160 -10.19 -35.10 -20.73
N VAL A 161 -11.30 -35.59 -20.17
CA VAL A 161 -11.69 -35.27 -18.79
C VAL A 161 -10.90 -36.15 -17.85
N MET A 162 -10.12 -35.53 -16.97
CA MET A 162 -9.18 -36.23 -16.09
C MET A 162 -9.72 -36.41 -14.68
N LEU A 163 -10.27 -35.34 -14.11
CA LEU A 163 -10.74 -35.30 -12.73
C LEU A 163 -12.01 -34.46 -12.65
N GLU A 164 -12.98 -34.93 -11.85
CA GLU A 164 -14.20 -34.20 -11.55
C GLU A 164 -14.28 -33.90 -10.05
N VAL A 165 -14.64 -32.66 -9.72
CA VAL A 165 -14.82 -32.18 -8.35
C VAL A 165 -16.29 -31.75 -8.18
N PRO A 166 -17.10 -32.45 -7.36
CA PRO A 166 -18.49 -32.07 -7.11
C PRO A 166 -18.61 -30.67 -6.49
N THR A 167 -19.69 -29.94 -6.82
CA THR A 167 -20.00 -28.60 -6.28
C THR A 167 -21.48 -28.46 -5.93
N GLN A 168 -21.90 -27.45 -5.14
CA GLN A 168 -23.31 -27.33 -4.69
C GLN A 168 -24.23 -26.45 -5.58
N ARG A 169 -23.72 -25.35 -6.18
CA ARG A 169 -24.46 -24.39 -7.04
C ARG A 169 -25.71 -23.69 -6.46
N GLU A 170 -25.75 -23.59 -5.15
CA GLU A 170 -26.79 -22.97 -4.32
C GLU A 170 -26.30 -21.72 -3.60
N VAL A 171 -25.01 -21.65 -3.27
CA VAL A 171 -24.36 -20.48 -2.67
C VAL A 171 -23.03 -20.21 -3.36
N CYS A 172 -22.58 -18.96 -3.34
CA CYS A 172 -21.17 -18.64 -3.55
C CYS A 172 -20.42 -18.94 -2.23
N CYS A 173 -19.18 -19.42 -2.21
CA CYS A 173 -18.04 -18.98 -3.04
C CYS A 173 -16.87 -19.99 -3.01
N HIS A 174 -15.66 -19.53 -3.37
CA HIS A 174 -14.37 -20.19 -3.19
C HIS A 174 -14.16 -21.39 -4.11
N THR A 175 -13.63 -21.08 -5.28
CA THR A 175 -13.50 -22.01 -6.40
C THR A 175 -12.10 -22.65 -6.46
N GLY A 176 -11.06 -21.93 -6.02
CA GLY A 176 -9.66 -22.30 -6.27
C GLY A 176 -9.29 -22.22 -7.75
N GLY A 177 -8.54 -23.20 -8.25
CA GLY A 177 -8.16 -23.34 -9.66
C GLY A 177 -6.73 -22.95 -10.00
N GLY A 178 -5.89 -22.65 -9.00
CA GLY A 178 -4.44 -22.50 -9.21
C GLY A 178 -3.81 -23.84 -9.58
N MET A 179 -2.89 -23.82 -10.55
CA MET A 179 -2.23 -25.02 -11.07
C MET A 179 -0.73 -24.78 -11.23
N THR A 180 0.09 -25.79 -10.91
CA THR A 180 1.54 -25.74 -11.11
C THR A 180 2.13 -27.15 -11.18
N TRP A 181 3.37 -27.27 -11.66
CA TRP A 181 4.05 -28.54 -11.83
C TRP A 181 5.28 -28.64 -10.92
N ASP A 182 5.52 -29.84 -10.38
CA ASP A 182 6.84 -30.15 -9.83
C ASP A 182 7.80 -30.68 -10.92
N LYS A 183 9.08 -30.79 -10.55
CA LYS A 183 10.14 -31.32 -11.44
C LYS A 183 9.95 -32.78 -11.84
N ALA A 184 9.09 -33.53 -11.15
CA ALA A 184 8.77 -34.91 -11.46
C ALA A 184 7.55 -35.04 -12.41
N GLY A 185 6.99 -33.91 -12.87
CA GLY A 185 5.84 -33.90 -13.77
C GLY A 185 4.51 -34.16 -13.06
N ASN A 186 4.44 -33.93 -11.75
CA ASN A 186 3.17 -33.99 -11.03
C ASN A 186 2.48 -32.63 -11.06
N LEU A 187 1.19 -32.65 -11.33
CA LEU A 187 0.32 -31.49 -11.38
C LEU A 187 -0.29 -31.25 -10.00
N TYR A 188 -0.10 -30.06 -9.47
CA TYR A 188 -0.82 -29.57 -8.31
C TYR A 188 -2.04 -28.76 -8.76
N LEU A 189 -3.16 -28.92 -8.06
CA LEU A 189 -4.42 -28.20 -8.30
C LEU A 189 -5.02 -27.72 -6.99
N THR A 190 -5.28 -26.42 -6.85
CA THR A 190 -6.01 -25.87 -5.70
C THR A 190 -7.52 -25.99 -5.91
N VAL A 191 -8.25 -26.37 -4.86
CA VAL A 191 -9.71 -26.52 -4.88
C VAL A 191 -10.29 -25.87 -3.63
N GLY A 192 -11.12 -24.85 -3.81
CA GLY A 192 -11.79 -24.17 -2.69
C GLY A 192 -12.84 -25.05 -1.99
N ASN A 193 -13.25 -24.64 -0.80
CA ASN A 193 -14.21 -25.38 0.05
C ASN A 193 -15.63 -25.46 -0.56
N ASN A 194 -15.97 -24.54 -1.45
CA ASN A 194 -17.26 -24.42 -2.12
C ASN A 194 -18.47 -24.26 -1.16
N THR A 195 -18.28 -23.51 -0.07
CA THR A 195 -19.33 -23.20 0.92
C THR A 195 -19.67 -21.71 0.96
N GLY A 196 -20.72 -21.35 1.69
CA GLY A 196 -21.19 -19.97 1.85
C GLY A 196 -20.15 -19.00 2.44
N ASN A 197 -20.05 -17.78 1.91
CA ASN A 197 -19.20 -16.73 2.50
C ASN A 197 -19.88 -16.01 3.69
N GLN A 198 -19.19 -15.91 4.83
CA GLN A 198 -19.64 -15.30 6.09
C GLN A 198 -18.47 -14.72 6.91
N GLN A 199 -18.81 -14.03 8.00
CA GLN A 199 -17.85 -13.43 8.92
C GLN A 199 -16.95 -14.45 9.66
N ALA A 200 -17.34 -15.72 9.77
CA ALA A 200 -16.60 -16.76 10.48
C ALA A 200 -16.70 -18.11 9.76
N ALA A 201 -15.99 -19.12 10.28
CA ALA A 201 -16.09 -20.51 9.86
C ALA A 201 -17.53 -21.01 9.81
N GLN A 202 -17.89 -21.77 8.77
CA GLN A 202 -19.23 -22.28 8.58
C GLN A 202 -19.33 -23.72 9.10
N THR A 203 -20.10 -23.94 10.17
CA THR A 203 -20.24 -25.25 10.84
C THR A 203 -21.71 -25.64 11.02
N ASP A 204 -22.57 -25.26 10.07
CA ASP A 204 -24.03 -25.38 10.19
C ASP A 204 -24.53 -26.79 9.88
N GLU A 205 -24.66 -27.61 10.92
CA GLU A 205 -25.02 -29.04 10.83
C GLU A 205 -26.52 -29.31 10.59
N ARG A 206 -27.34 -28.28 10.37
CA ARG A 206 -28.78 -28.48 10.15
C ARG A 206 -29.05 -29.19 8.80
N PRO A 207 -30.09 -30.05 8.70
CA PRO A 207 -30.29 -30.94 7.54
C PRO A 207 -30.38 -30.28 6.16
N ASP A 208 -30.80 -29.03 6.06
CA ASP A 208 -30.95 -28.25 4.83
C ASP A 208 -29.82 -27.21 4.62
N ARG A 209 -28.72 -27.36 5.37
CA ARG A 209 -27.63 -26.37 5.45
C ARG A 209 -26.26 -26.94 5.12
N SER A 210 -26.16 -28.10 4.45
CA SER A 210 -24.89 -28.73 4.09
C SER A 210 -23.94 -27.82 3.28
N SER A 211 -24.48 -26.92 2.43
CA SER A 211 -23.70 -25.89 1.71
C SER A 211 -23.08 -24.80 2.62
N TRP A 212 -23.34 -24.86 3.94
CA TRP A 212 -22.85 -23.99 5.00
C TRP A 212 -22.11 -24.79 6.10
N ASP A 213 -21.58 -25.96 5.77
CA ASP A 213 -20.82 -26.79 6.70
C ASP A 213 -19.46 -27.16 6.12
N ASP A 214 -18.44 -26.34 6.38
CA ASP A 214 -17.06 -26.56 5.98
C ASP A 214 -16.47 -27.87 6.52
N GLN A 215 -17.04 -28.41 7.60
CA GLN A 215 -16.57 -29.64 8.25
C GLN A 215 -16.79 -30.86 7.33
N GLY A 216 -17.90 -30.89 6.60
CA GLY A 216 -18.18 -31.93 5.59
C GLY A 216 -17.35 -31.79 4.30
N HIS A 217 -16.56 -30.72 4.18
CA HIS A 217 -15.86 -30.31 2.96
C HIS A 217 -14.36 -30.18 3.21
N ALA A 218 -13.89 -28.98 3.58
CA ALA A 218 -12.49 -28.70 3.86
C ALA A 218 -11.89 -29.65 4.90
N GLY A 219 -12.65 -29.92 5.97
CA GLY A 219 -12.28 -30.85 7.05
C GLY A 219 -12.54 -32.34 6.76
N ASN A 220 -13.15 -32.69 5.63
CA ASN A 220 -13.47 -34.07 5.26
C ASN A 220 -12.35 -34.67 4.41
N THR A 221 -11.76 -35.78 4.86
CA THR A 221 -10.67 -36.47 4.17
C THR A 221 -11.12 -37.22 2.92
N ASN A 222 -12.43 -37.43 2.75
CA ASN A 222 -13.04 -38.12 1.61
C ASN A 222 -13.64 -37.17 0.57
N ASP A 223 -13.38 -35.86 0.68
CA ASP A 223 -13.87 -34.82 -0.23
C ASP A 223 -12.68 -34.08 -0.87
N LEU A 224 -12.82 -33.69 -2.13
CA LEU A 224 -11.79 -32.96 -2.88
C LEU A 224 -11.85 -31.44 -2.67
N ARG A 225 -12.93 -30.92 -2.07
CA ARG A 225 -13.11 -29.49 -1.81
C ARG A 225 -12.32 -29.03 -0.57
N GLY A 226 -11.77 -27.83 -0.64
CA GLY A 226 -10.91 -27.25 0.40
C GLY A 226 -9.58 -27.98 0.53
N LYS A 227 -8.99 -28.34 -0.63
CA LYS A 227 -7.78 -29.18 -0.76
C LYS A 227 -6.79 -28.57 -1.75
N ILE A 228 -5.52 -28.93 -1.58
CA ILE A 228 -4.55 -28.89 -2.69
C ILE A 228 -4.32 -30.34 -3.09
N LEU A 229 -4.61 -30.65 -4.35
CA LEU A 229 -4.48 -31.97 -4.94
C LEU A 229 -3.13 -32.09 -5.64
N ARG A 230 -2.57 -33.30 -5.70
CA ARG A 230 -1.37 -33.62 -6.48
C ARG A 230 -1.57 -34.95 -7.21
N ILE A 231 -1.54 -34.91 -8.53
CA ILE A 231 -1.72 -36.06 -9.43
C ILE A 231 -0.58 -36.12 -10.45
N HIS A 232 -0.37 -37.27 -11.10
CA HIS A 232 0.53 -37.41 -12.24
C HIS A 232 -0.29 -37.67 -13.50
N PRO A 233 -0.47 -36.66 -14.38
CA PRO A 233 -1.17 -36.83 -15.64
C PRO A 233 -0.53 -37.86 -16.57
N GLU A 234 -1.35 -38.72 -17.18
CA GLU A 234 -0.92 -39.72 -18.15
C GLU A 234 -1.29 -39.34 -19.59
N ALA A 235 -0.56 -39.90 -20.56
CA ALA A 235 -0.73 -39.57 -21.97
C ALA A 235 -2.11 -39.90 -22.55
N ASP A 236 -2.77 -40.92 -22.03
CA ASP A 236 -4.10 -41.36 -22.46
C ASP A 236 -5.24 -40.45 -21.92
N GLY A 237 -4.91 -39.47 -21.07
CA GLY A 237 -5.86 -38.59 -20.42
C GLY A 237 -6.36 -39.11 -19.06
N THR A 238 -5.79 -40.20 -18.54
CA THR A 238 -5.95 -40.61 -17.15
C THR A 238 -4.91 -39.93 -16.26
N TYR A 239 -4.86 -40.30 -14.98
CA TYR A 239 -3.80 -39.89 -14.07
C TYR A 239 -3.45 -41.03 -13.12
N THR A 240 -2.19 -41.04 -12.68
CA THR A 240 -1.75 -41.85 -11.54
C THR A 240 -1.61 -40.97 -10.30
N ILE A 241 -1.69 -41.59 -9.12
CA ILE A 241 -1.38 -40.88 -7.87
C ILE A 241 0.15 -40.85 -7.73
N PRO A 242 0.78 -39.77 -7.25
CA PRO A 242 2.19 -39.75 -6.88
C PRO A 242 2.42 -40.28 -5.45
N ASP A 243 3.62 -40.78 -5.16
CA ASP A 243 3.98 -41.10 -3.77
C ASP A 243 4.18 -39.83 -2.93
N GLY A 244 3.94 -39.94 -1.63
CA GLY A 244 4.09 -38.82 -0.70
C GLY A 244 2.96 -37.79 -0.76
N ASN A 245 1.74 -38.20 -1.11
CA ASN A 245 0.52 -37.45 -0.78
C ASN A 245 0.12 -37.69 0.69
N LEU A 246 -0.81 -36.87 1.22
CA LEU A 246 -1.21 -36.92 2.63
C LEU A 246 -1.82 -38.28 3.00
N PHE A 247 -2.58 -38.86 2.07
CA PHE A 247 -3.19 -40.17 2.23
C PHE A 247 -2.59 -41.18 1.24
N PRO A 248 -2.27 -42.41 1.68
CA PRO A 248 -1.59 -43.39 0.86
C PRO A 248 -2.49 -43.97 -0.25
N LYS A 249 -1.87 -44.32 -1.39
CA LYS A 249 -2.48 -45.14 -2.46
C LYS A 249 -2.94 -46.48 -1.91
N SER A 250 -4.09 -47.00 -2.35
CA SER A 250 -4.64 -48.26 -1.83
C SER A 250 -4.26 -49.53 -2.57
N THR A 251 -4.06 -50.64 -1.84
CA THR A 251 -4.32 -52.01 -2.30
C THR A 251 -5.19 -52.92 -1.38
N ALA A 252 -5.67 -52.50 -0.18
CA ALA A 252 -6.73 -53.16 0.64
C ALA A 252 -7.19 -52.41 1.94
N ALA A 253 -8.45 -52.67 2.38
CA ALA A 253 -9.19 -52.42 3.66
C ALA A 253 -9.82 -51.03 3.98
N ALA A 254 -10.86 -51.05 4.83
CA ALA A 254 -12.01 -50.12 5.00
C ALA A 254 -11.73 -48.62 5.22
N ASP A 255 -10.57 -48.24 5.77
CA ASP A 255 -10.27 -46.84 6.06
C ASP A 255 -9.96 -46.01 4.81
N ARG A 256 -9.58 -46.64 3.70
CA ARG A 256 -9.35 -45.93 2.43
C ARG A 256 -10.63 -45.58 1.67
N ALA A 257 -11.77 -46.18 2.03
CA ALA A 257 -13.08 -45.71 1.56
C ALA A 257 -13.45 -44.33 2.16
N LYS A 258 -12.68 -43.87 3.16
CA LYS A 258 -12.86 -42.60 3.89
C LYS A 258 -11.79 -41.56 3.56
N THR A 259 -10.90 -41.81 2.59
CA THR A 259 -9.83 -40.87 2.23
C THR A 259 -9.64 -40.78 0.73
N ARG A 260 -9.30 -39.59 0.22
CA ARG A 260 -8.93 -39.37 -1.19
C ARG A 260 -7.40 -39.31 -1.37
N PRO A 261 -6.77 -40.25 -2.11
CA PRO A 261 -5.31 -40.28 -2.28
C PRO A 261 -4.77 -39.12 -3.15
N GLU A 262 -5.62 -38.37 -3.84
CA GLU A 262 -5.27 -37.17 -4.59
C GLU A 262 -4.83 -36.00 -3.67
N ILE A 263 -5.23 -36.02 -2.39
CA ILE A 263 -5.00 -34.92 -1.45
C ILE A 263 -3.53 -34.85 -1.04
N TYR A 264 -2.87 -33.74 -1.40
CA TYR A 264 -1.54 -33.39 -0.88
C TYR A 264 -1.65 -32.56 0.40
N SER A 265 -2.57 -31.60 0.46
CA SER A 265 -2.91 -30.92 1.71
C SER A 265 -4.40 -30.64 1.83
N MET A 266 -4.86 -30.56 3.07
CA MET A 266 -6.27 -30.33 3.41
C MET A 266 -6.46 -29.17 4.38
N GLY A 267 -7.71 -28.82 4.66
CA GLY A 267 -8.05 -27.78 5.60
C GLY A 267 -7.84 -26.39 5.03
N HIS A 268 -8.32 -26.17 3.80
CA HIS A 268 -8.28 -24.87 3.13
C HIS A 268 -9.70 -24.34 2.89
N ARG A 269 -9.84 -23.01 2.92
CA ARG A 269 -11.06 -22.27 2.58
C ARG A 269 -11.06 -21.90 1.09
N ASN A 270 -10.09 -21.09 0.67
CA ASN A 270 -9.94 -20.59 -0.70
C ASN A 270 -8.46 -20.48 -1.10
N PRO A 271 -7.77 -21.61 -1.34
CA PRO A 271 -6.38 -21.63 -1.79
C PRO A 271 -6.29 -21.15 -3.24
N TRP A 272 -5.57 -20.05 -3.47
CA TRP A 272 -5.63 -19.30 -4.72
C TRP A 272 -4.50 -19.63 -5.72
N ARG A 273 -3.42 -18.84 -5.81
CA ARG A 273 -2.29 -19.17 -6.72
C ARG A 273 -1.24 -19.96 -5.97
N ILE A 274 -0.98 -21.17 -6.48
CA ILE A 274 0.04 -22.08 -5.99
C ILE A 274 1.30 -21.99 -6.84
N SER A 275 2.46 -22.08 -6.21
CA SER A 275 3.75 -22.25 -6.86
C SER A 275 4.59 -23.33 -6.16
N VAL A 276 5.54 -23.90 -6.90
CA VAL A 276 6.55 -24.84 -6.37
C VAL A 276 7.89 -24.13 -6.43
N ASP A 277 8.62 -24.12 -5.32
CA ASP A 277 10.03 -23.75 -5.34
C ASP A 277 10.83 -24.84 -6.03
N SER A 278 11.43 -24.51 -7.18
CA SER A 278 12.16 -25.46 -8.00
C SER A 278 13.36 -26.07 -7.26
N GLN A 279 13.96 -25.39 -6.28
CA GLN A 279 15.11 -25.92 -5.55
C GLN A 279 14.69 -26.91 -4.45
N THR A 280 13.71 -26.54 -3.63
CA THR A 280 13.33 -27.31 -2.43
C THR A 280 12.17 -28.29 -2.66
N GLY A 281 11.34 -28.05 -3.68
CA GLY A 281 10.08 -28.76 -3.88
C GLY A 281 8.96 -28.35 -2.93
N TYR A 282 9.17 -27.33 -2.08
CA TYR A 282 8.12 -26.80 -1.22
C TYR A 282 7.06 -26.08 -2.06
N ILE A 283 5.81 -26.16 -1.63
CA ILE A 283 4.72 -25.42 -2.26
C ILE A 283 4.34 -24.20 -1.44
N TYR A 284 3.90 -23.15 -2.14
CA TYR A 284 3.51 -21.88 -1.57
C TYR A 284 2.21 -21.39 -2.20
N TRP A 285 1.31 -20.77 -1.43
CA TRP A 285 0.06 -20.24 -1.96
C TRP A 285 -0.52 -19.10 -1.12
N GLY A 286 -1.39 -18.29 -1.72
CA GLY A 286 -2.28 -17.38 -0.98
C GLY A 286 -3.61 -18.04 -0.62
N GLU A 287 -4.16 -17.68 0.52
CA GLU A 287 -5.38 -18.24 1.11
C GLU A 287 -6.29 -17.10 1.61
N VAL A 288 -7.51 -17.03 1.08
CA VAL A 288 -8.47 -15.98 1.48
C VAL A 288 -9.33 -16.47 2.66
N GLY A 289 -9.27 -15.76 3.78
CA GLY A 289 -9.98 -16.09 5.01
C GLY A 289 -11.37 -15.45 5.14
N PRO A 290 -11.99 -15.55 6.33
CA PRO A 290 -13.33 -15.00 6.56
C PRO A 290 -13.34 -13.47 6.77
N ASP A 291 -14.52 -12.86 6.70
CA ASP A 291 -14.69 -11.40 6.64
C ASP A 291 -14.85 -10.68 8.00
N ALA A 292 -14.69 -11.37 9.14
CA ALA A 292 -14.79 -10.70 10.45
C ALA A 292 -13.68 -9.66 10.64
N THR A 293 -14.08 -8.44 11.04
CA THR A 293 -13.17 -7.32 11.34
C THR A 293 -12.70 -7.28 12.80
N LYS A 294 -13.36 -8.02 13.69
CA LYS A 294 -13.07 -8.09 15.13
C LYS A 294 -13.38 -9.48 15.68
N ASP A 295 -12.75 -9.82 16.80
CA ASP A 295 -13.04 -11.04 17.54
C ASP A 295 -14.46 -10.98 18.13
N SER A 296 -15.10 -12.14 18.23
CA SER A 296 -16.47 -12.28 18.73
C SER A 296 -16.74 -13.68 19.31
N GLU A 297 -17.95 -13.90 19.81
CA GLU A 297 -18.40 -15.20 20.30
C GLU A 297 -18.45 -16.30 19.23
N ILE A 298 -18.53 -15.93 17.94
CA ILE A 298 -18.48 -16.88 16.82
C ILE A 298 -17.06 -17.15 16.31
N GLY A 299 -16.03 -16.55 16.92
CA GLY A 299 -14.62 -16.81 16.62
C GLY A 299 -13.74 -15.57 16.51
N PRO A 300 -12.44 -15.77 16.20
CA PRO A 300 -11.50 -14.68 15.95
C PRO A 300 -11.93 -13.82 14.75
N ARG A 301 -11.40 -12.60 14.68
CA ARG A 301 -11.38 -11.81 13.45
C ARG A 301 -10.74 -12.64 12.34
N GLY A 302 -11.16 -12.44 11.09
CA GLY A 302 -10.59 -13.20 9.99
C GLY A 302 -9.15 -12.80 9.70
N TYR A 303 -8.42 -13.68 9.01
CA TYR A 303 -7.08 -13.45 8.49
C TYR A 303 -6.99 -14.04 7.09
N ASP A 304 -6.33 -13.32 6.19
CA ASP A 304 -5.80 -13.94 4.97
C ASP A 304 -4.41 -14.47 5.27
N GLU A 305 -3.98 -15.47 4.52
CA GLU A 305 -2.75 -16.19 4.77
C GLU A 305 -1.93 -16.34 3.49
N LEU A 306 -0.62 -16.25 3.64
CA LEU A 306 0.35 -16.70 2.66
C LEU A 306 1.02 -17.92 3.27
N ASN A 307 0.78 -19.09 2.69
CA ASN A 307 1.09 -20.39 3.27
C ASN A 307 2.21 -21.12 2.55
N GLN A 308 2.86 -22.02 3.29
CA GLN A 308 3.94 -22.88 2.83
C GLN A 308 3.69 -24.32 3.29
N ALA A 309 3.90 -25.29 2.41
CA ALA A 309 3.94 -26.71 2.79
C ALA A 309 5.27 -27.35 2.37
N ARG A 310 6.08 -27.69 3.38
CA ARG A 310 7.33 -28.45 3.21
C ARG A 310 7.11 -29.94 2.98
N LYS A 311 5.92 -30.42 3.37
CA LYS A 311 5.43 -31.78 3.26
C LYS A 311 3.90 -31.76 3.24
N PRO A 312 3.23 -32.86 2.85
CA PRO A 312 1.78 -33.00 2.99
C PRO A 312 1.29 -32.69 4.41
N GLY A 313 0.11 -32.08 4.55
CA GLY A 313 -0.41 -31.70 5.86
C GLY A 313 -1.84 -31.16 5.87
N ASN A 314 -2.34 -30.93 7.08
CA ASN A 314 -3.62 -30.28 7.36
C ASN A 314 -3.37 -28.82 7.78
N PHE A 315 -4.04 -27.85 7.16
CA PHE A 315 -3.85 -26.41 7.40
C PHE A 315 -5.00 -25.77 8.20
N GLY A 316 -5.89 -26.61 8.75
CA GLY A 316 -6.70 -26.25 9.91
C GLY A 316 -8.09 -25.66 9.64
N TRP A 317 -8.37 -25.09 8.47
CA TRP A 317 -9.73 -24.67 8.14
C TRP A 317 -10.71 -25.87 8.18
N PRO A 318 -11.90 -25.77 8.79
CA PRO A 318 -12.55 -24.55 9.30
C PRO A 318 -12.34 -24.22 10.77
N TRP A 319 -11.64 -25.06 11.54
CA TRP A 319 -11.56 -24.86 12.99
C TRP A 319 -10.48 -23.88 13.40
N PHE A 320 -9.53 -23.58 12.52
CA PHE A 320 -8.41 -22.69 12.79
C PHE A 320 -8.16 -21.72 11.62
N VAL A 321 -7.59 -20.57 11.93
CA VAL A 321 -7.06 -19.58 10.97
C VAL A 321 -5.75 -19.01 11.53
N GLY A 322 -4.90 -18.50 10.65
CA GLY A 322 -3.63 -17.86 10.97
C GLY A 322 -2.73 -18.77 11.80
N ASN A 323 -2.20 -18.24 12.91
CA ASN A 323 -1.38 -19.02 13.82
C ASN A 323 -2.22 -19.87 14.79
N ASN A 324 -3.01 -20.80 14.23
CA ASN A 324 -3.92 -21.70 14.94
C ASN A 324 -4.94 -21.00 15.85
N GLN A 325 -5.42 -19.81 15.47
CA GLN A 325 -6.52 -19.17 16.19
C GLN A 325 -7.81 -19.97 15.99
N ALA A 326 -8.31 -20.57 17.08
CA ALA A 326 -9.42 -21.52 17.01
C ALA A 326 -10.81 -20.85 17.02
N PHE A 327 -11.65 -21.27 16.08
CA PHE A 327 -13.10 -21.02 16.06
C PHE A 327 -13.80 -22.00 17.01
N PRO A 328 -14.80 -21.53 17.79
CA PRO A 328 -15.71 -22.45 18.48
C PRO A 328 -16.58 -23.16 17.43
N VAL A 329 -16.93 -24.42 17.67
CA VAL A 329 -18.06 -25.04 16.94
C VAL A 329 -19.32 -24.29 17.33
N TYR A 330 -20.10 -23.80 16.37
CA TYR A 330 -21.29 -23.00 16.70
C TYR A 330 -22.55 -23.85 16.65
N ASP A 331 -23.31 -23.90 17.74
CA ASP A 331 -24.61 -24.54 17.77
C ASP A 331 -25.64 -23.57 17.17
N TYR A 332 -25.92 -23.72 15.86
CA TYR A 332 -26.85 -22.86 15.13
C TYR A 332 -28.31 -23.02 15.56
N ALA A 333 -28.68 -24.17 16.14
CA ALA A 333 -30.04 -24.40 16.62
C ALA A 333 -30.30 -23.62 17.92
N ASN A 334 -29.33 -23.62 18.83
CA ASN A 334 -29.43 -22.95 20.13
C ASN A 334 -28.74 -21.58 20.18
N LYS A 335 -28.09 -21.16 19.08
CA LYS A 335 -27.38 -19.89 18.91
C LYS A 335 -26.33 -19.63 20.00
N LYS A 336 -25.45 -20.59 20.22
CA LYS A 336 -24.38 -20.48 21.21
C LYS A 336 -23.07 -21.11 20.71
N PRO A 337 -21.91 -20.56 21.09
CA PRO A 337 -20.64 -21.24 20.85
C PRO A 337 -20.52 -22.49 21.75
N LEU A 338 -19.88 -23.52 21.20
CA LEU A 338 -19.45 -24.73 21.90
C LEU A 338 -17.93 -24.71 22.08
N GLU A 339 -17.36 -25.84 22.50
CA GLU A 339 -15.92 -26.00 22.69
C GLU A 339 -15.15 -25.86 21.37
N LYS A 340 -13.95 -25.29 21.49
CA LYS A 340 -12.97 -25.19 20.41
C LYS A 340 -12.26 -26.54 20.23
N LYS A 341 -11.81 -26.82 19.01
CA LYS A 341 -11.04 -28.04 18.71
C LYS A 341 -9.59 -27.92 19.17
N ASP A 342 -8.95 -29.06 19.44
CA ASP A 342 -7.51 -29.16 19.67
C ASP A 342 -6.78 -29.23 18.32
N PRO A 343 -5.82 -28.32 18.02
CA PRO A 343 -5.08 -28.33 16.76
C PRO A 343 -4.15 -29.55 16.62
N THR A 344 -3.76 -30.20 17.72
CA THR A 344 -2.88 -31.37 17.70
C THR A 344 -3.63 -32.67 17.41
N HIS A 345 -4.92 -32.73 17.77
CA HIS A 345 -5.80 -33.88 17.54
C HIS A 345 -7.22 -33.43 17.15
N PRO A 346 -7.42 -32.84 15.95
CA PRO A 346 -8.73 -32.37 15.54
C PRO A 346 -9.70 -33.53 15.30
N VAL A 347 -10.94 -33.37 15.76
CA VAL A 347 -12.01 -34.39 15.61
C VAL A 347 -13.19 -33.83 14.82
N ASN A 348 -13.50 -34.47 13.69
CA ASN A 348 -14.59 -34.12 12.79
C ASN A 348 -15.82 -35.04 12.99
N ASN A 349 -16.76 -34.56 13.80
CA ASN A 349 -18.02 -35.25 14.11
C ASN A 349 -19.21 -34.71 13.31
N SER A 350 -18.97 -33.91 12.26
CA SER A 350 -20.06 -33.36 11.45
C SER A 350 -20.90 -34.50 10.86
N PRO A 351 -22.24 -34.36 10.81
CA PRO A 351 -23.11 -35.31 10.12
C PRO A 351 -22.83 -35.41 8.61
N ASN A 352 -22.15 -34.41 8.03
CA ASN A 352 -21.75 -34.39 6.62
C ASN A 352 -20.34 -34.97 6.39
N ASN A 353 -19.64 -35.42 7.44
CA ASN A 353 -18.32 -36.04 7.30
C ASN A 353 -18.45 -37.50 6.83
N THR A 354 -17.96 -37.78 5.62
CA THR A 354 -17.85 -39.14 5.05
C THR A 354 -16.44 -39.72 5.16
N GLY A 355 -15.52 -38.97 5.77
CA GLY A 355 -14.11 -39.30 5.90
C GLY A 355 -13.74 -39.84 7.28
N LEU A 356 -12.48 -39.63 7.64
CA LEU A 356 -11.94 -39.94 8.96
C LEU A 356 -12.53 -38.98 10.00
N THR A 357 -12.78 -39.51 11.20
CA THR A 357 -13.23 -38.72 12.35
C THR A 357 -12.04 -38.07 13.07
N GLU A 358 -10.96 -38.82 13.25
CA GLU A 358 -9.71 -38.30 13.81
C GLU A 358 -8.82 -37.80 12.67
N LEU A 359 -8.43 -36.52 12.73
CA LEU A 359 -7.69 -35.87 11.67
C LEU A 359 -6.21 -35.69 12.03
N PRO A 360 -5.31 -35.56 11.03
CA PRO A 360 -3.94 -35.15 11.26
C PRO A 360 -3.85 -33.78 11.96
N PRO A 361 -2.78 -33.53 12.75
CA PRO A 361 -2.54 -32.24 13.38
C PRO A 361 -2.44 -31.11 12.35
N THR A 362 -2.82 -29.91 12.76
CA THR A 362 -2.76 -28.72 11.91
C THR A 362 -1.34 -28.15 11.86
N ALA A 363 -0.98 -27.59 10.70
CA ALA A 363 0.22 -26.80 10.49
C ALA A 363 -0.12 -25.30 10.63
N PRO A 364 0.78 -24.49 11.22
CA PRO A 364 0.58 -23.04 11.31
C PRO A 364 0.74 -22.37 9.94
N SER A 365 0.06 -21.24 9.75
CA SER A 365 0.25 -20.39 8.58
C SER A 365 1.62 -19.72 8.57
N PHE A 366 2.18 -19.48 7.37
CA PHE A 366 3.53 -18.93 7.23
C PHE A 366 3.56 -17.40 7.44
N VAL A 367 2.64 -16.67 6.80
CA VAL A 367 2.35 -15.25 7.07
C VAL A 367 0.83 -15.08 7.11
N TYR A 368 0.30 -14.28 8.03
CA TYR A 368 -1.14 -14.07 8.18
C TYR A 368 -1.47 -12.63 8.60
N TYR A 369 -2.59 -12.07 8.11
CA TYR A 369 -2.88 -10.66 8.37
C TYR A 369 -4.38 -10.27 8.42
N PRO A 370 -4.77 -9.39 9.38
CA PRO A 370 -6.14 -8.93 9.54
C PRO A 370 -6.50 -7.82 8.51
N TYR A 371 -7.77 -7.38 8.51
CA TYR A 371 -8.20 -6.12 7.88
C TYR A 371 -7.52 -4.90 8.54
N ALA A 372 -7.27 -5.01 9.85
CA ALA A 372 -6.51 -4.03 10.64
C ALA A 372 -5.00 -4.17 10.41
N VAL A 373 -4.20 -3.35 11.09
CA VAL A 373 -2.74 -3.50 11.10
C VAL A 373 -2.39 -4.87 11.68
N SER A 374 -1.53 -5.61 10.98
CA SER A 374 -0.93 -6.83 11.53
C SER A 374 0.18 -6.45 12.52
N GLU A 375 0.12 -6.97 13.74
CA GLU A 375 1.16 -6.75 14.75
C GLU A 375 2.47 -7.43 14.37
N GLU A 376 2.38 -8.63 13.76
CA GLU A 376 3.54 -9.44 13.37
C GLU A 376 4.07 -9.05 11.98
N PHE A 377 3.18 -8.66 11.06
CA PHE A 377 3.54 -8.34 9.67
C PHE A 377 3.01 -6.96 9.24
N PRO A 378 3.42 -5.86 9.90
CA PRO A 378 2.83 -4.54 9.68
C PRO A 378 2.95 -4.03 8.23
N LEU A 379 3.95 -4.50 7.47
CA LEU A 379 4.18 -4.10 6.07
C LEU A 379 3.06 -4.51 5.12
N VAL A 380 2.24 -5.51 5.45
CA VAL A 380 1.08 -5.92 4.62
C VAL A 380 -0.03 -4.87 4.56
N GLY A 381 0.02 -3.85 5.43
CA GLY A 381 -0.92 -2.74 5.46
C GLY A 381 -2.28 -3.09 6.08
N THR A 382 -3.30 -2.31 5.73
CA THR A 382 -4.68 -2.42 6.23
C THR A 382 -5.69 -2.31 5.09
N GLY A 383 -6.96 -2.61 5.36
CA GLY A 383 -8.04 -2.56 4.37
C GLY A 383 -8.47 -3.95 3.91
N SER A 384 -9.27 -4.00 2.85
CA SER A 384 -9.59 -5.20 2.09
C SER A 384 -8.34 -6.02 1.81
N ARG A 385 -8.53 -7.33 1.72
CA ARG A 385 -7.46 -8.30 1.60
C ARG A 385 -7.93 -9.45 0.74
N SER A 386 -7.01 -9.98 -0.04
CA SER A 386 -7.20 -11.21 -0.79
C SER A 386 -5.82 -11.75 -1.15
N ALA A 387 -5.26 -12.55 -0.25
CA ALA A 387 -3.95 -13.17 -0.43
C ALA A 387 -3.94 -14.03 -1.70
N THR A 388 -3.12 -13.66 -2.69
CA THR A 388 -3.08 -14.33 -4.00
C THR A 388 -1.98 -15.37 -4.05
N GLY A 389 -0.78 -15.04 -3.56
CA GLY A 389 0.43 -15.85 -3.71
C GLY A 389 1.36 -15.31 -4.81
N GLY A 390 2.23 -16.17 -5.34
CA GLY A 390 3.16 -15.82 -6.42
C GLY A 390 4.38 -16.76 -6.48
N PRO A 391 5.39 -16.48 -7.33
CA PRO A 391 6.50 -17.39 -7.58
C PRO A 391 7.68 -17.20 -6.62
N VAL A 392 8.43 -18.26 -6.36
CA VAL A 392 9.77 -18.17 -5.73
C VAL A 392 10.81 -17.93 -6.83
N TYR A 393 11.67 -16.92 -6.68
CA TYR A 393 12.71 -16.65 -7.66
C TYR A 393 13.94 -17.53 -7.42
N ARG A 394 14.34 -18.27 -8.45
CA ARG A 394 15.58 -19.05 -8.48
C ARG A 394 16.36 -18.70 -9.74
N GLN A 395 17.53 -18.10 -9.61
CA GLN A 395 18.38 -17.73 -10.73
C GLN A 395 18.77 -18.94 -11.59
N ALA A 396 18.83 -20.13 -10.98
CA ALA A 396 19.10 -21.39 -11.68
C ALA A 396 18.03 -21.77 -12.72
N ASP A 397 16.81 -21.24 -12.59
CA ASP A 397 15.72 -21.47 -13.56
C ASP A 397 15.86 -20.55 -14.80
N PHE A 398 16.72 -19.53 -14.74
CA PHE A 398 16.85 -18.47 -15.74
C PHE A 398 18.27 -18.36 -16.33
N LYS A 399 19.03 -19.47 -16.41
CA LYS A 399 20.45 -19.46 -16.84
C LYS A 399 20.71 -18.79 -18.19
N ASN A 400 19.78 -18.92 -19.13
CA ASN A 400 19.88 -18.34 -20.48
C ASN A 400 18.87 -17.21 -20.71
N ALA A 401 18.24 -16.72 -19.64
CA ALA A 401 17.25 -15.66 -19.73
C ALA A 401 17.90 -14.36 -20.22
N LYS A 402 17.10 -13.55 -20.92
CA LYS A 402 17.54 -12.25 -21.43
C LYS A 402 17.76 -11.25 -20.29
N ARG A 403 16.93 -11.31 -19.25
CA ARG A 403 16.89 -10.37 -18.13
C ARG A 403 16.67 -11.10 -16.79
N PRO A 404 17.56 -12.03 -16.40
CA PRO A 404 17.46 -12.65 -15.08
C PRO A 404 17.55 -11.57 -14.00
N TRP A 405 16.72 -11.68 -12.97
CA TRP A 405 16.78 -10.80 -11.80
C TRP A 405 18.10 -10.98 -11.03
N PRO A 406 18.55 -9.95 -10.30
CA PRO A 406 19.82 -10.00 -9.59
C PRO A 406 19.79 -10.98 -8.41
N ALA A 407 20.96 -11.46 -8.02
CA ALA A 407 21.14 -12.46 -6.95
C ALA A 407 20.51 -12.06 -5.60
N TYR A 408 20.23 -10.78 -5.36
CA TYR A 408 19.49 -10.31 -4.19
C TYR A 408 18.12 -10.99 -4.02
N TYR A 409 17.44 -11.34 -5.11
CA TYR A 409 16.14 -12.01 -5.04
C TYR A 409 16.22 -13.54 -4.98
N GLU A 410 17.44 -14.12 -5.01
CA GLU A 410 17.61 -15.58 -4.96
C GLU A 410 16.92 -16.18 -3.73
N GLY A 411 16.03 -17.14 -3.96
CA GLY A 411 15.25 -17.82 -2.92
C GLY A 411 14.14 -16.99 -2.28
N LYS A 412 13.93 -15.73 -2.69
CA LYS A 412 12.83 -14.93 -2.18
C LYS A 412 11.50 -15.36 -2.81
N TRP A 413 10.45 -15.37 -1.99
CA TRP A 413 9.09 -15.59 -2.47
C TRP A 413 8.45 -14.24 -2.84
N ILE A 414 8.10 -14.07 -4.10
CA ILE A 414 7.44 -12.87 -4.61
C ILE A 414 5.93 -13.09 -4.53
N VAL A 415 5.25 -12.25 -3.75
CA VAL A 415 3.84 -12.42 -3.41
C VAL A 415 3.04 -11.16 -3.64
N THR A 416 1.75 -11.31 -3.90
CA THR A 416 0.82 -10.19 -4.06
C THR A 416 -0.47 -10.40 -3.28
N ASP A 417 -1.13 -9.29 -2.97
CA ASP A 417 -2.51 -9.24 -2.50
C ASP A 417 -3.37 -8.57 -3.56
N PHE A 418 -4.47 -9.25 -3.92
CA PHE A 418 -5.39 -8.82 -4.96
C PHE A 418 -6.08 -7.50 -4.57
N SER A 419 -6.60 -7.36 -3.35
CA SER A 419 -7.30 -6.14 -2.96
C SER A 419 -6.38 -4.97 -2.68
N ARG A 420 -5.20 -5.21 -2.09
CA ARG A 420 -4.29 -4.14 -1.65
C ARG A 420 -3.31 -3.69 -2.73
N GLY A 421 -3.18 -4.44 -3.82
CA GLY A 421 -2.38 -4.04 -4.99
C GLY A 421 -0.91 -3.78 -4.67
N TRP A 422 -0.35 -4.49 -3.68
CA TRP A 422 1.09 -4.48 -3.40
C TRP A 422 1.73 -5.77 -3.88
N ILE A 423 3.03 -5.70 -4.19
CA ILE A 423 3.89 -6.88 -4.37
C ILE A 423 4.96 -6.84 -3.28
N MET A 424 5.20 -7.96 -2.61
CA MET A 424 6.25 -8.10 -1.61
C MET A 424 7.26 -9.17 -2.03
N ALA A 425 8.51 -8.99 -1.62
CA ALA A 425 9.51 -10.04 -1.64
C ALA A 425 9.73 -10.53 -0.19
N ILE A 426 9.45 -11.80 0.05
CA ILE A 426 9.68 -12.44 1.36
C ILE A 426 11.02 -13.17 1.33
N THR A 427 11.91 -12.80 2.24
CA THR A 427 13.20 -13.45 2.48
C THR A 427 13.00 -14.65 3.42
N MET A 428 13.59 -15.78 3.05
CA MET A 428 13.60 -16.99 3.85
C MET A 428 15.03 -17.42 4.17
N ASP A 429 15.21 -18.13 5.29
CA ASP A 429 16.47 -18.81 5.59
C ASP A 429 16.65 -20.08 4.75
N ALA A 430 17.79 -20.75 4.92
CA ALA A 430 18.12 -21.98 4.17
C ALA A 430 17.12 -23.12 4.43
N GLU A 431 16.48 -23.13 5.59
CA GLU A 431 15.46 -24.10 5.98
C GLU A 431 14.04 -23.71 5.49
N GLY A 432 13.89 -22.54 4.88
CA GLY A 432 12.63 -22.01 4.36
C GLY A 432 11.76 -21.32 5.43
N ASN A 433 12.32 -20.93 6.57
CA ASN A 433 11.62 -20.15 7.60
C ASN A 433 11.60 -18.65 7.21
N TYR A 434 10.55 -17.95 7.64
CA TYR A 434 10.43 -16.51 7.43
C TYR A 434 11.57 -15.75 8.12
N GLN A 435 12.23 -14.84 7.41
CA GLN A 435 13.20 -13.90 7.99
C GLN A 435 12.72 -12.45 7.93
N SER A 436 12.26 -12.00 6.76
CA SER A 436 11.83 -10.63 6.54
C SER A 436 10.95 -10.52 5.30
N MET A 437 10.25 -9.41 5.14
CA MET A 437 9.58 -9.04 3.90
C MET A 437 9.86 -7.59 3.55
N GLU A 438 9.78 -7.27 2.27
CA GLU A 438 9.94 -5.91 1.77
C GLU A 438 9.00 -5.64 0.60
N ARG A 439 8.59 -4.39 0.43
CA ARG A 439 7.81 -3.99 -0.74
C ARG A 439 8.71 -4.03 -1.99
N PHE A 440 8.26 -4.80 -2.98
CA PHE A 440 8.84 -4.82 -4.31
C PHE A 440 8.15 -3.75 -5.16
N LEU A 441 8.96 -2.91 -5.81
CA LEU A 441 8.51 -1.86 -6.73
C LEU A 441 7.36 -0.98 -6.17
N PRO A 442 7.56 -0.30 -5.02
CA PRO A 442 6.51 0.50 -4.36
C PRO A 442 5.91 1.60 -5.23
N SER A 443 6.62 2.06 -6.26
CA SER A 443 6.13 3.03 -7.26
C SER A 443 5.12 2.47 -8.27
N TYR A 444 5.03 1.14 -8.41
CA TYR A 444 4.05 0.46 -9.25
C TYR A 444 2.89 -0.03 -8.39
N HIS A 445 1.67 0.29 -8.82
CA HIS A 445 0.43 -0.08 -8.16
C HIS A 445 -0.40 -0.93 -9.12
N PRO A 446 -0.17 -2.26 -9.17
CA PRO A 446 -1.00 -3.15 -9.96
C PRO A 446 -2.45 -3.08 -9.47
N VAL A 447 -3.39 -3.08 -10.41
CA VAL A 447 -4.82 -3.09 -10.12
C VAL A 447 -5.27 -4.54 -10.03
N GLU A 448 -5.61 -4.99 -8.83
CA GLU A 448 -6.13 -6.35 -8.61
C GLU A 448 -5.26 -7.44 -9.24
N PRO A 449 -3.97 -7.53 -8.87
CA PRO A 449 -3.06 -8.55 -9.37
C PRO A 449 -3.57 -9.94 -8.95
N ILE A 450 -4.04 -10.72 -9.91
CA ILE A 450 -4.73 -12.00 -9.69
C ILE A 450 -3.86 -13.21 -9.99
N ASP A 451 -2.75 -13.01 -10.72
CA ASP A 451 -1.74 -14.02 -10.99
C ASP A 451 -0.37 -13.38 -11.26
N MET A 452 0.71 -14.07 -10.90
CA MET A 452 2.08 -13.64 -11.15
C MET A 452 2.99 -14.84 -11.41
N LYS A 453 3.81 -14.76 -12.46
CA LYS A 453 4.73 -15.83 -12.86
C LYS A 453 5.98 -15.24 -13.53
N PHE A 454 7.12 -15.90 -13.38
CA PHE A 454 8.28 -15.56 -14.19
C PHE A 454 8.16 -16.19 -15.59
N GLY A 455 8.50 -15.40 -16.61
CA GLY A 455 8.64 -15.88 -17.98
C GLY A 455 10.02 -16.47 -18.27
N PRO A 456 10.21 -17.19 -19.39
CA PRO A 456 11.50 -17.75 -19.79
C PRO A 456 12.57 -16.69 -20.08
N ASP A 457 12.18 -15.43 -20.28
CA ASP A 457 13.06 -14.29 -20.45
C ASP A 457 13.61 -13.72 -19.14
N GLY A 458 13.19 -14.26 -17.99
CA GLY A 458 13.63 -13.87 -16.65
C GLY A 458 12.81 -12.72 -16.04
N ASP A 459 11.81 -12.21 -16.75
CA ASP A 459 10.94 -11.13 -16.27
C ASP A 459 9.77 -11.68 -15.44
N LEU A 460 9.28 -10.86 -14.51
CA LEU A 460 8.05 -11.15 -13.78
C LEU A 460 6.85 -10.63 -14.58
N TYR A 461 5.90 -11.50 -14.87
CA TYR A 461 4.63 -11.16 -15.46
C TYR A 461 3.57 -11.06 -14.37
N VAL A 462 2.70 -10.06 -14.47
CA VAL A 462 1.62 -9.76 -13.55
C VAL A 462 0.32 -9.63 -14.35
N LEU A 463 -0.67 -10.44 -14.00
CA LEU A 463 -2.01 -10.35 -14.56
C LEU A 463 -2.88 -9.50 -13.62
N GLU A 464 -3.36 -8.38 -14.14
CA GLU A 464 -4.24 -7.44 -13.43
C GLU A 464 -5.69 -7.70 -13.84
N TYR A 465 -6.54 -8.06 -12.88
CA TYR A 465 -7.95 -8.35 -13.10
C TYR A 465 -8.75 -7.12 -13.54
N GLY A 466 -8.32 -5.93 -13.12
CA GLY A 466 -9.01 -4.66 -13.39
C GLY A 466 -10.08 -4.34 -12.34
N SER A 467 -10.67 -3.15 -12.37
CA SER A 467 -11.46 -2.62 -11.25
C SER A 467 -12.97 -2.96 -11.25
N ASN A 468 -13.42 -3.81 -12.17
CA ASN A 468 -14.83 -4.20 -12.29
C ASN A 468 -15.01 -5.71 -12.04
N TRP A 469 -15.18 -6.11 -10.79
CA TRP A 469 -15.52 -7.50 -10.48
C TRP A 469 -16.80 -7.98 -11.19
N PHE A 470 -16.72 -9.20 -11.73
CA PHE A 470 -17.77 -9.84 -12.54
C PHE A 470 -18.12 -9.13 -13.85
N ARG A 471 -17.25 -8.24 -14.34
CA ARG A 471 -17.44 -7.47 -15.56
C ARG A 471 -16.11 -7.19 -16.25
N LYS A 472 -16.20 -6.80 -17.52
CA LYS A 472 -15.05 -6.30 -18.25
C LYS A 472 -14.54 -5.00 -17.64
N SER A 473 -13.23 -4.82 -17.64
CA SER A 473 -12.55 -3.61 -17.18
C SER A 473 -11.57 -3.11 -18.22
N ASP A 474 -11.66 -1.81 -18.54
CA ASP A 474 -10.75 -1.15 -19.48
C ASP A 474 -9.29 -1.13 -18.96
N ASN A 475 -9.09 -1.32 -17.66
CA ASN A 475 -7.77 -1.41 -17.01
C ASN A 475 -7.34 -2.84 -16.66
N ALA A 476 -8.08 -3.87 -17.08
CA ALA A 476 -7.61 -5.26 -16.99
C ALA A 476 -6.50 -5.50 -18.02
N ARG A 477 -5.36 -6.03 -17.57
CA ARG A 477 -4.16 -6.07 -18.42
C ARG A 477 -3.18 -7.16 -17.99
N LEU A 478 -2.33 -7.55 -18.94
CA LEU A 478 -1.11 -8.32 -18.68
C LEU A 478 0.08 -7.36 -18.70
N VAL A 479 0.87 -7.34 -17.64
CA VAL A 479 2.06 -6.49 -17.49
C VAL A 479 3.29 -7.36 -17.32
N ARG A 480 4.38 -7.00 -18.00
CA ARG A 480 5.70 -7.59 -17.80
C ARG A 480 6.62 -6.58 -17.12
N ILE A 481 7.24 -6.99 -16.02
CA ILE A 481 8.21 -6.20 -15.27
C ILE A 481 9.61 -6.58 -15.72
N GLU A 482 10.19 -5.73 -16.56
CA GLU A 482 11.53 -5.94 -17.13
C GLU A 482 12.63 -5.50 -16.16
N TYR A 483 13.64 -6.34 -15.93
CA TYR A 483 14.82 -5.94 -15.16
C TYR A 483 15.93 -5.39 -16.07
N ASN A 484 16.35 -4.16 -15.81
CA ASN A 484 17.41 -3.45 -16.52
C ASN A 484 18.72 -3.50 -15.71
N SER A 485 19.54 -4.51 -15.99
CA SER A 485 20.89 -4.67 -15.43
C SER A 485 21.92 -3.72 -16.05
N GLY A 486 21.64 -3.21 -17.25
CA GLY A 486 22.51 -2.31 -17.98
C GLY A 486 22.36 -0.83 -17.62
N ASN A 487 22.78 0.02 -18.56
CA ASN A 487 22.71 1.48 -18.46
C ASN A 487 21.27 1.97 -18.55
N ARG A 488 20.82 2.75 -17.56
CA ARG A 488 19.47 3.31 -17.51
C ARG A 488 19.41 4.62 -18.30
N LYS A 489 18.23 4.93 -18.85
CA LYS A 489 18.02 6.23 -19.50
C LYS A 489 17.97 7.34 -18.44
N PRO A 490 18.49 8.54 -18.74
CA PRO A 490 18.36 9.69 -17.85
C PRO A 490 16.91 10.04 -17.52
N ILE A 491 16.68 10.50 -16.29
CA ILE A 491 15.44 11.15 -15.89
C ILE A 491 15.54 12.61 -16.34
N VAL A 492 14.60 13.05 -17.19
CA VAL A 492 14.56 14.42 -17.70
C VAL A 492 13.58 15.24 -16.88
N GLN A 493 14.05 16.42 -16.46
CA GLN A 493 13.21 17.44 -15.86
C GLN A 493 13.39 18.73 -16.66
N ALA A 494 12.41 19.01 -17.51
CA ALA A 494 12.35 20.19 -18.36
C ALA A 494 11.43 21.24 -17.74
N SER A 495 11.91 22.47 -17.59
CA SER A 495 11.12 23.60 -17.13
C SER A 495 11.43 24.88 -17.89
N ALA A 496 10.58 25.89 -17.73
CA ALA A 496 10.80 27.24 -18.22
C ALA A 496 10.57 28.21 -17.06
N SER A 497 11.37 29.28 -16.98
CA SER A 497 11.23 30.30 -15.94
C SER A 497 9.88 31.01 -15.99
N LYS A 498 9.19 30.96 -17.13
CA LYS A 498 7.83 31.45 -17.35
C LYS A 498 7.09 30.53 -18.33
N PRO A 499 5.79 30.26 -18.14
CA PRO A 499 4.98 29.47 -19.07
C PRO A 499 4.62 30.22 -20.36
N GLY A 500 4.80 31.55 -20.37
CA GLY A 500 4.43 32.43 -21.45
C GLY A 500 4.71 33.87 -21.09
N GLY A 501 4.32 34.79 -21.98
CA GLY A 501 4.45 36.22 -21.76
C GLY A 501 4.36 37.03 -23.05
N LYS A 502 4.25 38.36 -22.92
CA LYS A 502 4.20 39.25 -24.09
C LYS A 502 5.45 39.12 -24.97
N VAL A 503 5.30 39.37 -26.26
CA VAL A 503 6.44 39.44 -27.18
C VAL A 503 7.09 40.83 -27.16
N PRO A 504 8.44 40.95 -27.19
CA PRO A 504 9.41 39.85 -27.15
C PRO A 504 9.46 39.19 -25.77
N LEU A 505 9.24 37.87 -25.73
CA LEU A 505 9.22 37.07 -24.49
C LEU A 505 10.63 36.54 -24.24
N GLN A 506 11.25 36.99 -23.17
CA GLN A 506 12.52 36.45 -22.67
C GLN A 506 12.27 35.50 -21.51
N LEU A 507 12.84 34.30 -21.58
CA LEU A 507 12.79 33.32 -20.51
C LEU A 507 14.04 32.44 -20.53
N THR A 508 14.26 31.73 -19.43
CA THR A 508 15.30 30.71 -19.33
C THR A 508 14.64 29.34 -19.32
N LEU A 509 15.09 28.44 -20.20
CA LEU A 509 14.77 27.02 -20.09
C LEU A 509 15.70 26.41 -19.05
N SER A 510 15.23 25.43 -18.27
CA SER A 510 16.05 24.76 -17.26
C SER A 510 15.90 23.25 -17.33
N ALA A 511 17.05 22.58 -17.25
CA ALA A 511 17.19 21.14 -17.10
C ALA A 511 17.39 20.73 -15.63
N ASP A 512 17.32 21.67 -14.68
CA ASP A 512 17.58 21.41 -13.26
C ASP A 512 16.62 20.35 -12.72
N GLY A 513 17.18 19.36 -12.03
CA GLY A 513 16.45 18.16 -11.57
C GLY A 513 16.57 16.95 -12.52
N SER A 514 17.06 17.16 -13.75
CA SER A 514 17.46 16.06 -14.63
C SER A 514 18.66 15.33 -14.02
N ARG A 515 18.62 14.00 -14.00
CA ARG A 515 19.66 13.18 -13.39
C ARG A 515 19.81 11.85 -14.10
N ASP A 516 21.01 11.30 -14.01
CA ASP A 516 21.27 9.92 -14.37
C ASP A 516 21.21 9.05 -13.12
N SER A 517 20.50 7.93 -13.19
CA SER A 517 20.35 7.06 -12.02
C SER A 517 21.60 6.20 -11.77
N ASP A 518 22.47 6.03 -12.76
CA ASP A 518 23.76 5.32 -12.67
C ASP A 518 24.92 6.26 -12.30
N GLY A 519 24.65 7.57 -12.17
CA GLY A 519 25.64 8.59 -11.82
C GLY A 519 26.50 9.04 -13.01
N ASP A 520 26.12 8.70 -14.24
CA ASP A 520 26.87 9.09 -15.43
C ASP A 520 26.75 10.60 -15.73
N PRO A 521 27.79 11.23 -16.31
CA PRO A 521 27.70 12.60 -16.80
C PRO A 521 26.65 12.76 -17.89
N LEU A 522 25.94 13.90 -17.89
CA LEU A 522 24.83 14.18 -18.79
C LEU A 522 25.18 15.25 -19.84
N THR A 523 24.62 15.09 -21.04
CA THR A 523 24.61 16.07 -22.12
C THR A 523 23.18 16.49 -22.44
N TYR A 524 23.01 17.75 -22.85
CA TYR A 524 21.69 18.38 -22.99
C TYR A 524 21.48 18.91 -24.41
N GLN A 525 20.27 18.73 -24.94
CA GLN A 525 19.86 19.35 -26.19
C GLN A 525 18.40 19.83 -26.08
N TRP A 526 18.18 21.11 -26.29
CA TRP A 526 16.86 21.69 -26.43
C TRP A 526 16.50 21.86 -27.90
N LYS A 527 15.37 21.30 -28.32
CA LYS A 527 14.76 21.54 -29.63
C LYS A 527 13.46 22.32 -29.47
N ILE A 528 13.42 23.52 -30.02
CA ILE A 528 12.26 24.42 -29.94
C ILE A 528 11.56 24.44 -31.28
N THR A 529 10.27 24.11 -31.30
CA THR A 529 9.43 24.09 -32.51
C THR A 529 8.19 24.96 -32.34
N SER A 530 7.70 25.50 -33.45
CA SER A 530 6.41 26.18 -33.53
C SER A 530 5.85 26.04 -34.96
N PRO A 531 4.52 25.87 -35.15
CA PRO A 531 3.94 25.74 -36.48
C PRO A 531 4.29 26.93 -37.39
N GLY A 532 4.89 26.65 -38.55
CA GLY A 532 5.27 27.67 -39.55
C GLY A 532 6.54 28.45 -39.22
N GLN A 533 7.32 28.05 -38.21
CA GLN A 533 8.63 28.61 -37.90
C GLN A 533 9.74 27.54 -37.95
N PRO A 534 10.98 27.89 -38.34
CA PRO A 534 12.10 26.95 -38.31
C PRO A 534 12.41 26.50 -36.89
N ALA A 535 12.76 25.23 -36.73
CA ALA A 535 13.16 24.69 -35.43
C ALA A 535 14.51 25.28 -34.99
N ARG A 536 14.66 25.55 -33.69
CA ARG A 536 15.92 25.98 -33.08
C ARG A 536 16.49 24.86 -32.20
N THR A 537 17.79 24.68 -32.23
CA THR A 537 18.50 23.71 -31.37
C THR A 537 19.51 24.42 -30.48
N LEU A 538 19.55 24.09 -29.19
CA LEU A 538 20.47 24.64 -28.19
C LEU A 538 21.07 23.48 -27.39
N THR A 539 22.33 23.57 -26.96
CA THR A 539 23.05 22.44 -26.33
C THR A 539 23.47 22.67 -24.89
N THR A 540 23.14 23.83 -24.32
CA THR A 540 23.38 24.10 -22.90
C THR A 540 22.22 23.61 -22.04
N ALA A 541 22.48 23.28 -20.77
CA ALA A 541 21.46 22.80 -19.84
C ALA A 541 20.35 23.84 -19.63
N ASN A 542 20.76 25.09 -19.35
CA ASN A 542 19.85 26.16 -18.94
C ASN A 542 19.94 27.40 -19.89
N PRO A 543 19.51 27.29 -21.17
CA PRO A 543 19.66 28.37 -22.13
C PRO A 543 18.65 29.51 -21.91
N ALA A 544 19.12 30.75 -22.06
CA ALA A 544 18.24 31.91 -22.24
C ALA A 544 17.69 31.95 -23.67
N VAL A 545 16.39 32.16 -23.83
CA VAL A 545 15.70 32.20 -25.13
C VAL A 545 14.76 33.39 -25.23
N THR A 546 14.73 33.99 -26.42
CA THR A 546 13.80 35.07 -26.78
C THR A 546 12.83 34.59 -27.85
N PHE A 547 11.55 34.96 -27.72
CA PHE A 547 10.49 34.73 -28.69
C PHE A 547 9.87 36.07 -29.12
N ASP A 548 10.14 36.48 -30.36
CA ASP A 548 9.69 37.79 -30.89
C ASP A 548 8.32 37.75 -31.57
N LYS A 549 7.80 36.54 -31.85
CA LYS A 549 6.53 36.32 -32.53
C LYS A 549 5.54 35.61 -31.62
N ALA A 550 4.32 36.11 -31.55
CA ALA A 550 3.26 35.48 -30.79
C ALA A 550 2.94 34.09 -31.37
N GLY A 551 2.68 33.13 -30.49
CA GLY A 551 2.41 31.75 -30.87
C GLY A 551 2.72 30.76 -29.75
N VAL A 552 2.34 29.50 -30.00
CA VAL A 552 2.67 28.38 -29.12
C VAL A 552 3.98 27.76 -29.59
N TYR A 553 4.93 27.64 -28.68
CA TYR A 553 6.20 26.98 -28.87
C TYR A 553 6.27 25.73 -27.99
N THR A 554 6.96 24.71 -28.49
CA THR A 554 7.27 23.50 -27.72
C THR A 554 8.78 23.39 -27.63
N ALA A 555 9.31 23.53 -26.42
CA ALA A 555 10.72 23.30 -26.11
C ALA A 555 10.89 21.87 -25.59
N THR A 556 11.53 21.02 -26.37
CA THR A 556 11.82 19.62 -26.01
C THR A 556 13.26 19.53 -25.51
N LEU A 557 13.46 19.16 -24.25
CA LEU A 557 14.76 18.82 -23.71
C LEU A 557 15.02 17.34 -23.96
N THR A 558 16.14 17.02 -24.61
CA THR A 558 16.73 15.69 -24.69
C THR A 558 17.97 15.65 -23.81
N VAL A 559 18.03 14.69 -22.90
CA VAL A 559 19.19 14.44 -22.04
C VAL A 559 19.78 13.10 -22.42
N THR A 560 21.09 13.06 -22.63
CA THR A 560 21.83 11.85 -23.02
C THR A 560 22.97 11.61 -22.05
N ASP A 561 23.10 10.39 -21.54
CA ASP A 561 24.22 10.00 -20.68
C ASP A 561 25.51 9.71 -21.48
N ALA A 562 26.60 9.48 -20.76
CA ALA A 562 27.91 9.17 -21.34
C ALA A 562 27.96 7.84 -22.12
N LYS A 563 27.04 6.91 -21.87
CA LYS A 563 26.94 5.63 -22.58
C LYS A 563 25.97 5.69 -23.77
N GLY A 564 25.38 6.85 -24.04
CA GLY A 564 24.54 7.15 -25.18
C GLY A 564 23.04 6.90 -24.99
N ALA A 565 22.57 6.52 -23.80
CA ALA A 565 21.12 6.41 -23.59
C ALA A 565 20.52 7.80 -23.39
N ALA A 566 19.37 8.03 -24.03
CA ALA A 566 18.72 9.33 -24.06
C ALA A 566 17.24 9.24 -23.72
N ASN A 567 16.74 10.31 -23.10
CA ASN A 567 15.32 10.51 -22.82
C ASN A 567 14.94 11.98 -23.09
N SER A 568 13.64 12.30 -23.17
CA SER A 568 13.21 13.66 -23.48
C SER A 568 11.92 14.07 -22.77
N GLN A 569 11.79 15.37 -22.49
CA GLN A 569 10.57 15.98 -21.95
C GLN A 569 10.33 17.34 -22.61
N SER A 570 9.05 17.67 -22.84
CA SER A 570 8.67 18.91 -23.50
C SER A 570 7.98 19.90 -22.56
N VAL A 571 8.30 21.18 -22.73
CA VAL A 571 7.64 22.32 -22.09
C VAL A 571 6.92 23.13 -23.16
N ARG A 572 5.65 23.43 -22.92
CA ARG A 572 4.86 24.32 -23.77
C ARG A 572 5.05 25.76 -23.31
N ILE A 573 5.30 26.66 -24.26
CA ILE A 573 5.54 28.09 -24.04
C ILE A 573 4.55 28.88 -24.88
N ILE A 574 3.89 29.86 -24.28
CA ILE A 574 2.88 30.70 -24.95
C ILE A 574 3.42 32.12 -25.07
N ALA A 575 3.94 32.49 -26.23
CA ALA A 575 4.38 33.87 -26.47
C ALA A 575 3.22 34.71 -27.00
N GLY A 576 3.07 35.93 -26.49
CA GLY A 576 2.02 36.89 -26.87
C GLY A 576 0.79 36.92 -25.96
N ASN A 577 0.80 36.17 -24.85
CA ASN A 577 -0.18 36.24 -23.76
C ASN A 577 0.58 36.21 -22.43
N GLU A 578 0.39 37.17 -21.53
CA GLU A 578 0.95 37.11 -20.18
C GLU A 578 0.14 36.16 -19.31
N ALA A 579 0.78 35.44 -18.38
CA ALA A 579 0.02 34.61 -17.45
C ALA A 579 -0.61 35.50 -16.37
N PRO A 580 -1.84 35.21 -15.91
CA PRO A 580 -2.44 35.98 -14.84
C PRO A 580 -1.64 35.86 -13.55
N THR A 581 -1.72 36.87 -12.69
CA THR A 581 -1.20 36.82 -11.32
C THR A 581 -2.37 36.60 -10.37
N VAL A 582 -2.30 35.54 -9.56
CA VAL A 582 -3.27 35.26 -8.49
C VAL A 582 -2.56 35.39 -7.15
N ALA A 583 -3.10 36.23 -6.28
CA ALA A 583 -2.61 36.45 -4.93
C ALA A 583 -3.70 36.18 -3.88
N VAL A 584 -3.42 35.35 -2.89
CA VAL A 584 -4.22 35.16 -1.68
C VAL A 584 -3.51 35.91 -0.55
N ASN A 585 -4.14 36.97 -0.04
CA ASN A 585 -3.60 37.75 1.05
C ASN A 585 -4.30 37.37 2.34
N LEU A 586 -3.53 37.04 3.38
CA LEU A 586 -4.03 36.78 4.73
C LEU A 586 -3.71 37.98 5.63
N ALA A 587 -4.68 38.43 6.42
CA ALA A 587 -4.43 39.44 7.47
C ALA A 587 -3.98 38.80 8.81
N SER A 588 -3.93 37.47 8.85
CA SER A 588 -3.50 36.66 9.98
C SER A 588 -2.15 35.99 9.70
N ASN A 589 -1.66 35.20 10.66
CA ASN A 589 -0.47 34.39 10.52
C ASN A 589 -0.53 33.51 9.24
N GLN A 590 0.56 33.47 8.49
CA GLN A 590 0.68 32.74 7.22
C GLN A 590 1.25 31.32 7.38
N THR A 591 1.62 30.94 8.60
CA THR A 591 2.14 29.61 8.93
C THR A 591 1.14 28.78 9.72
N PHE A 592 0.45 29.39 10.69
CA PHE A 592 -0.41 28.70 11.64
C PHE A 592 -1.87 29.13 11.48
N PHE A 593 -2.79 28.18 11.54
CA PHE A 593 -4.20 28.48 11.78
C PHE A 593 -4.53 28.25 13.25
N PHE A 594 -5.47 29.01 13.80
CA PHE A 594 -5.94 28.84 15.17
C PHE A 594 -7.43 28.51 15.12
N PRO A 595 -7.90 27.34 15.60
CA PRO A 595 -9.28 26.88 15.41
C PRO A 595 -10.36 27.90 15.79
N ASP A 596 -10.16 28.62 16.89
CA ASP A 596 -11.12 29.62 17.39
C ASP A 596 -10.92 31.03 16.82
N GLN A 597 -9.99 31.22 15.88
CA GLN A 597 -9.76 32.52 15.25
C GLN A 597 -10.09 32.48 13.76
N PRO A 598 -10.86 33.46 13.27
CA PRO A 598 -11.15 33.54 11.85
C PRO A 598 -9.90 33.89 11.05
N ILE A 599 -9.72 33.18 9.94
CA ILE A 599 -8.76 33.51 8.89
C ILE A 599 -9.40 34.59 8.01
N GLN A 600 -8.83 35.78 8.02
CA GLN A 600 -9.23 36.86 7.10
C GLN A 600 -8.44 36.72 5.81
N TYR A 601 -9.14 36.55 4.69
CA TYR A 601 -8.52 36.36 3.38
C TYR A 601 -9.09 37.31 2.34
N ALA A 602 -8.25 37.70 1.37
CA ALA A 602 -8.65 38.46 0.20
C ALA A 602 -7.86 37.99 -1.03
N VAL A 603 -8.58 37.55 -2.05
CA VAL A 603 -8.02 37.15 -3.35
C VAL A 603 -7.88 38.39 -4.22
N GLN A 604 -6.72 38.54 -4.83
CA GLN A 604 -6.45 39.50 -5.88
C GLN A 604 -6.07 38.74 -7.14
N VAL A 605 -6.67 39.13 -8.26
CA VAL A 605 -6.31 38.62 -9.57
C VAL A 605 -6.04 39.80 -10.48
N THR A 606 -4.89 39.80 -11.13
CA THR A 606 -4.52 40.78 -12.14
C THR A 606 -4.02 40.06 -13.36
N ASP A 607 -4.57 40.40 -14.51
CA ASP A 607 -4.16 39.92 -15.80
C ASP A 607 -3.92 41.12 -16.71
N GLN A 608 -2.90 41.06 -17.57
CA GLN A 608 -2.56 42.22 -18.40
C GLN A 608 -3.59 42.39 -19.53
N GLU A 609 -4.17 41.31 -20.02
CA GLU A 609 -5.13 41.26 -21.12
C GLU A 609 -6.59 41.38 -20.64
N ASP A 610 -6.95 40.69 -19.55
CA ASP A 610 -8.30 40.66 -18.98
C ASP A 610 -8.54 41.74 -17.90
N GLY A 611 -7.49 42.44 -17.46
CA GLY A 611 -7.53 43.50 -16.47
C GLY A 611 -7.49 42.98 -15.02
N SER A 612 -7.98 43.76 -14.07
CA SER A 612 -7.99 43.39 -12.64
C SER A 612 -9.34 42.87 -12.19
N LEU A 613 -9.34 42.04 -11.14
CA LEU A 613 -10.53 41.54 -10.46
C LEU A 613 -11.48 42.67 -10.05
N ALA A 614 -12.73 42.60 -10.51
CA ALA A 614 -13.79 43.51 -10.09
C ALA A 614 -14.26 43.19 -8.66
N ARG A 615 -14.69 44.20 -7.90
CA ARG A 615 -15.19 44.01 -6.52
C ARG A 615 -16.57 43.34 -6.44
N SER A 616 -17.39 43.45 -7.48
CA SER A 616 -18.74 42.86 -7.51
C SER A 616 -19.16 42.45 -8.92
N THR A 617 -19.56 43.39 -9.76
CA THR A 617 -19.88 43.18 -11.17
C THR A 617 -18.75 43.72 -12.03
N ALA A 618 -18.32 42.94 -13.03
CA ALA A 618 -17.23 43.35 -13.91
C ALA A 618 -17.71 44.39 -14.94
N ALA A 619 -17.01 45.53 -15.01
CA ALA A 619 -17.09 46.43 -16.15
C ALA A 619 -16.32 45.83 -17.36
N PRO A 620 -16.54 46.33 -18.60
CA PRO A 620 -15.72 45.95 -19.75
C PRO A 620 -14.22 46.16 -19.45
N GLY A 621 -13.41 45.11 -19.64
CA GLY A 621 -11.97 45.13 -19.31
C GLY A 621 -11.62 44.80 -17.85
N GLN A 622 -12.55 44.22 -17.08
CA GLN A 622 -12.29 43.66 -15.75
C GLN A 622 -12.57 42.16 -15.67
N ILE A 623 -11.90 41.50 -14.73
CA ILE A 623 -12.11 40.09 -14.42
C ILE A 623 -13.36 39.95 -13.53
N SER A 624 -14.30 39.13 -13.96
CA SER A 624 -15.50 38.83 -13.17
C SER A 624 -15.16 37.90 -11.99
N PRO A 625 -15.64 38.19 -10.76
CA PRO A 625 -15.49 37.30 -9.61
C PRO A 625 -15.95 35.86 -9.87
N ALA A 626 -16.96 35.67 -10.71
CA ALA A 626 -17.48 34.35 -11.06
C ALA A 626 -16.47 33.48 -11.85
N ARG A 627 -15.37 34.06 -12.35
CA ARG A 627 -14.31 33.34 -13.07
C ARG A 627 -13.12 32.95 -12.19
N VAL A 628 -13.10 33.36 -10.92
CA VAL A 628 -12.02 33.02 -9.99
C VAL A 628 -12.52 31.92 -9.06
N ALA A 629 -11.77 30.83 -8.98
CA ALA A 629 -12.04 29.74 -8.05
C ALA A 629 -11.36 30.04 -6.70
N MET A 630 -12.06 29.79 -5.59
CA MET A 630 -11.55 29.95 -4.22
C MET A 630 -12.03 28.81 -3.32
N SER A 631 -11.12 28.23 -2.53
CA SER A 631 -11.42 27.20 -1.53
C SER A 631 -10.54 27.34 -0.28
N ILE A 632 -11.10 26.99 0.89
CA ILE A 632 -10.40 26.86 2.18
C ILE A 632 -10.83 25.55 2.81
N ASP A 633 -9.87 24.67 3.07
CA ASP A 633 -10.12 23.28 3.43
C ASP A 633 -9.23 22.83 4.58
N TYR A 634 -9.80 22.09 5.54
CA TYR A 634 -9.08 21.48 6.65
C TYR A 634 -8.94 19.96 6.44
N THR A 635 -7.76 19.40 6.67
CA THR A 635 -7.59 17.95 6.92
C THR A 635 -7.01 17.71 8.29
N SER A 636 -7.33 16.54 8.83
CA SER A 636 -6.72 16.01 10.06
C SER A 636 -5.23 15.71 9.89
N GLU A 637 -4.59 15.42 11.02
CA GLU A 637 -3.19 15.06 11.17
C GLU A 637 -2.80 13.83 10.30
N GLY A 638 -1.61 13.85 9.68
CA GLY A 638 -1.06 12.74 8.89
C GLY A 638 -1.12 12.88 7.36
N PHE A 639 -1.74 13.93 6.83
CA PHE A 639 -1.82 14.19 5.38
C PHE A 639 -0.89 15.32 4.94
N ASP A 640 0.07 15.05 4.04
CA ASP A 640 0.99 16.07 3.50
C ASP A 640 0.46 16.67 2.18
N TYR A 641 -0.15 17.85 2.30
CA TYR A 641 -0.61 18.62 1.14
C TYR A 641 0.52 19.10 0.22
N ALA A 642 1.75 19.25 0.70
CA ALA A 642 2.86 19.73 -0.10
C ALA A 642 3.25 18.70 -1.18
N GLU A 643 3.13 17.40 -0.88
CA GLU A 643 3.36 16.32 -1.84
C GLU A 643 2.23 16.22 -2.88
N VAL A 644 0.97 16.38 -2.46
CA VAL A 644 -0.21 16.36 -3.35
C VAL A 644 -0.21 17.54 -4.33
N ALA A 645 0.11 18.75 -3.83
CA ALA A 645 0.20 19.96 -4.63
C ALA A 645 1.29 19.91 -5.71
N GLN A 646 2.33 19.10 -5.52
CA GLN A 646 3.40 18.93 -6.52
C GLN A 646 3.02 17.95 -7.65
N ARG A 647 2.11 17.00 -7.40
CA ARG A 647 1.78 15.91 -8.33
C ARG A 647 0.54 16.14 -9.21
N GLN A 648 -0.29 17.14 -8.91
CA GLN A 648 -1.54 17.41 -9.65
C GLN A 648 -1.63 18.91 -10.03
N ARG A 649 -1.59 19.22 -11.34
CA ARG A 649 -1.70 20.59 -11.90
C ARG A 649 -2.93 20.76 -12.81
N SER A 650 -4.04 20.08 -12.54
CA SER A 650 -5.26 20.22 -13.34
C SER A 650 -6.22 21.24 -12.71
N VAL A 651 -6.89 22.00 -13.57
CA VAL A 651 -7.68 23.19 -13.22
C VAL A 651 -9.08 22.84 -12.70
N ASP A 652 -9.45 21.55 -12.69
CA ASP A 652 -10.84 21.11 -12.47
C ASP A 652 -11.14 20.51 -11.08
N ALA A 653 -10.14 20.27 -10.24
CA ALA A 653 -10.38 19.73 -8.89
C ALA A 653 -10.31 20.84 -7.83
N SER A 654 -11.33 20.96 -6.98
CA SER A 654 -11.16 21.61 -5.68
C SER A 654 -10.21 20.77 -4.81
N THR A 655 -9.57 21.39 -3.82
CA THR A 655 -8.58 20.70 -2.97
C THR A 655 -9.15 19.45 -2.29
N GLN A 656 -10.38 19.52 -1.76
CA GLN A 656 -11.05 18.36 -1.15
C GLN A 656 -11.20 17.20 -2.13
N TYR A 657 -11.39 17.48 -3.42
CA TYR A 657 -11.51 16.46 -4.45
C TYR A 657 -10.16 15.84 -4.79
N ALA A 658 -9.07 16.62 -4.77
CA ALA A 658 -7.72 16.08 -4.92
C ALA A 658 -7.33 15.17 -3.74
N VAL A 659 -7.66 15.56 -2.50
CA VAL A 659 -7.46 14.73 -1.30
C VAL A 659 -8.32 13.48 -1.37
N ALA A 660 -9.61 13.62 -1.70
CA ALA A 660 -10.51 12.48 -1.81
C ALA A 660 -10.04 11.50 -2.90
N GLN A 661 -9.57 12.00 -4.06
CA GLN A 661 -8.99 11.16 -5.09
C GLN A 661 -7.72 10.47 -4.61
N ALA A 662 -6.83 11.17 -3.88
CA ALA A 662 -5.64 10.57 -3.29
C ALA A 662 -6.02 9.48 -2.27
N LEU A 663 -6.99 9.74 -1.38
CA LEU A 663 -7.49 8.77 -0.41
C LEU A 663 -8.18 7.57 -1.09
N ILE A 664 -8.96 7.78 -2.15
CA ILE A 664 -9.57 6.71 -2.96
C ILE A 664 -8.49 5.88 -3.66
N ASN A 665 -7.41 6.52 -4.11
CA ASN A 665 -6.28 5.84 -4.77
C ASN A 665 -5.38 5.10 -3.78
N GLN A 666 -5.28 5.58 -2.54
CA GLN A 666 -4.53 4.95 -1.44
C GLN A 666 -5.35 3.86 -0.71
N SER A 667 -6.68 3.91 -0.85
CA SER A 667 -7.59 2.91 -0.29
C SER A 667 -7.99 1.89 -1.37
N ASP A 668 -8.58 0.78 -0.96
CA ASP A 668 -9.13 -0.24 -1.86
C ASP A 668 -10.54 0.10 -2.39
N CYS A 669 -11.06 1.31 -2.15
CA CYS A 669 -12.41 1.70 -2.56
C CYS A 669 -12.67 1.47 -4.07
N LYS A 670 -11.63 1.64 -4.90
CA LYS A 670 -11.71 1.43 -6.36
C LYS A 670 -11.90 -0.02 -6.78
N VAL A 671 -11.66 -0.99 -5.89
CA VAL A 671 -11.89 -2.42 -6.15
C VAL A 671 -13.39 -2.66 -6.38
N CYS A 672 -14.23 -2.06 -5.55
CA CYS A 672 -15.67 -2.30 -5.57
C CYS A 672 -16.49 -1.13 -6.13
N HIS A 673 -15.94 0.08 -6.23
CA HIS A 673 -16.67 1.28 -6.64
C HIS A 673 -15.96 2.01 -7.79
N GLN A 674 -16.73 2.38 -8.82
CA GLN A 674 -16.29 3.30 -9.86
C GLN A 674 -17.06 4.61 -9.80
N LEU A 675 -16.55 5.65 -10.45
CA LEU A 675 -17.20 6.96 -10.47
C LEU A 675 -18.61 6.86 -11.08
N GLU A 676 -18.72 6.38 -12.32
CA GLU A 676 -19.97 6.39 -13.09
C GLU A 676 -20.57 5.00 -13.35
N THR A 677 -19.77 3.95 -13.25
CA THR A 677 -20.15 2.59 -13.57
C THR A 677 -20.41 1.74 -12.32
N LYS A 678 -21.42 0.88 -12.37
CA LYS A 678 -21.67 -0.10 -11.30
C LYS A 678 -20.67 -1.25 -11.44
N SER A 679 -19.93 -1.53 -10.36
CA SER A 679 -19.06 -2.71 -10.20
C SER A 679 -19.75 -3.69 -9.22
N VAL A 680 -19.03 -4.24 -8.24
CA VAL A 680 -19.58 -4.98 -7.09
C VAL A 680 -20.49 -4.07 -6.27
N GLY A 681 -19.95 -2.92 -5.93
CA GLY A 681 -20.65 -1.82 -5.28
C GLY A 681 -21.34 -0.91 -6.30
N PRO A 682 -22.26 -0.04 -5.82
CA PRO A 682 -22.85 1.01 -6.64
C PRO A 682 -21.78 2.02 -7.10
N ALA A 683 -22.00 2.64 -8.25
CA ALA A 683 -21.20 3.78 -8.70
C ALA A 683 -21.25 4.94 -7.68
N PHE A 684 -20.19 5.73 -7.57
CA PHE A 684 -20.19 6.92 -6.69
C PHE A 684 -21.30 7.89 -7.08
N THR A 685 -21.56 8.09 -8.37
CA THR A 685 -22.69 8.92 -8.84
C THR A 685 -24.06 8.33 -8.48
N ALA A 686 -24.19 7.01 -8.40
CA ALA A 686 -25.44 6.36 -7.95
C ALA A 686 -25.65 6.55 -6.44
N ILE A 687 -24.57 6.48 -5.64
CA ILE A 687 -24.61 6.82 -4.22
C ILE A 687 -25.01 8.29 -4.04
N ALA A 688 -24.37 9.20 -4.77
CA ALA A 688 -24.70 10.64 -4.78
C ALA A 688 -26.19 10.85 -5.07
N THR A 689 -26.70 10.21 -6.13
CA THR A 689 -28.10 10.33 -6.54
C THR A 689 -29.07 9.81 -5.49
N LYS A 690 -28.78 8.64 -4.88
CA LYS A 690 -29.65 8.04 -3.85
C LYS A 690 -29.76 8.91 -2.59
N TYR A 691 -28.66 9.57 -2.20
CA TYR A 691 -28.56 10.29 -0.93
C TYR A 691 -28.60 11.83 -1.07
N LYS A 692 -28.83 12.35 -2.29
CA LYS A 692 -28.74 13.79 -2.63
C LYS A 692 -29.50 14.73 -1.68
N ASN A 693 -30.63 14.29 -1.12
CA ASN A 693 -31.50 15.11 -0.26
C ASN A 693 -31.57 14.59 1.19
N ASP A 694 -30.63 13.74 1.60
CA ASP A 694 -30.64 13.09 2.90
C ASP A 694 -29.56 13.68 3.82
N ALA A 695 -29.96 14.61 4.68
CA ALA A 695 -29.05 15.33 5.58
C ALA A 695 -28.34 14.42 6.60
N ALA A 696 -28.86 13.22 6.86
CA ALA A 696 -28.26 12.23 7.77
C ALA A 696 -27.46 11.14 7.01
N ALA A 697 -27.38 11.21 5.69
CA ALA A 697 -26.59 10.27 4.89
C ALA A 697 -25.09 10.35 5.20
N PRO A 698 -24.45 11.54 5.38
CA PRO A 698 -23.02 11.60 5.58
C PRO A 698 -22.50 10.74 6.74
N ASP A 699 -23.09 10.86 7.92
CA ASP A 699 -22.62 10.13 9.12
C ASP A 699 -22.89 8.61 9.02
N ARG A 700 -23.99 8.22 8.37
CA ARG A 700 -24.27 6.80 8.08
C ARG A 700 -23.27 6.22 7.08
N LEU A 701 -22.91 6.97 6.04
CA LEU A 701 -21.94 6.53 5.03
C LEU A 701 -20.52 6.48 5.62
N ILE A 702 -20.14 7.42 6.50
CA ILE A 702 -18.86 7.37 7.23
C ILE A 702 -18.77 6.08 8.06
N THR A 703 -19.83 5.77 8.81
CA THR A 703 -19.91 4.54 9.62
C THR A 703 -19.83 3.30 8.72
N LYS A 704 -20.53 3.33 7.58
CA LYS A 704 -20.56 2.23 6.60
C LYS A 704 -19.18 1.98 5.98
N ILE A 705 -18.43 3.03 5.60
CA ILE A 705 -17.07 2.88 5.06
C ILE A 705 -16.15 2.23 6.09
N ARG A 706 -16.20 2.70 7.35
CA ARG A 706 -15.29 2.21 8.41
C ARG A 706 -15.62 0.81 8.90
N GLN A 707 -16.91 0.45 8.95
CA GLN A 707 -17.37 -0.84 9.51
C GLN A 707 -17.74 -1.89 8.46
N GLY A 708 -17.95 -1.46 7.21
CA GLY A 708 -18.47 -2.31 6.15
C GLY A 708 -19.96 -2.62 6.29
N GLY A 709 -20.41 -3.62 5.55
CA GLY A 709 -21.69 -4.31 5.74
C GLY A 709 -22.48 -4.53 4.45
N VAL A 710 -23.67 -5.12 4.58
CA VAL A 710 -24.47 -5.66 3.46
C VAL A 710 -25.88 -5.04 3.39
N GLY A 711 -26.62 -5.27 2.31
CA GLY A 711 -28.09 -5.11 2.24
C GLY A 711 -28.63 -3.82 1.62
N ASN A 712 -27.87 -2.72 1.59
CA ASN A 712 -28.37 -1.44 1.06
C ASN A 712 -28.45 -1.38 -0.48
N TRP A 713 -27.67 -2.22 -1.16
CA TRP A 713 -27.48 -2.22 -2.61
C TRP A 713 -27.45 -3.65 -3.21
N GLY A 714 -27.83 -4.65 -2.42
CA GLY A 714 -27.78 -6.07 -2.75
C GLY A 714 -27.16 -6.91 -1.62
N ASP A 715 -26.91 -8.18 -1.93
CA ASP A 715 -26.44 -9.18 -0.97
C ASP A 715 -24.91 -9.26 -0.85
N VAL A 716 -24.18 -8.48 -1.66
CA VAL A 716 -22.72 -8.42 -1.58
C VAL A 716 -22.31 -7.52 -0.41
N ALA A 717 -21.48 -8.04 0.49
CA ALA A 717 -20.96 -7.29 1.62
C ALA A 717 -19.87 -6.32 1.18
N MET A 718 -19.92 -5.08 1.68
CA MET A 718 -18.84 -4.11 1.57
C MET A 718 -17.84 -4.36 2.72
N PRO A 719 -16.54 -4.57 2.44
CA PRO A 719 -15.52 -4.66 3.48
C PRO A 719 -15.37 -3.35 4.27
N GLY A 720 -14.98 -3.46 5.54
CA GLY A 720 -14.77 -2.30 6.42
C GLY A 720 -13.36 -1.73 6.32
N HIS A 721 -13.24 -0.42 6.49
CA HIS A 721 -11.97 0.32 6.60
C HIS A 721 -11.73 0.82 8.03
N PRO A 722 -11.45 -0.06 9.02
CA PRO A 722 -11.43 0.31 10.44
C PRO A 722 -10.31 1.28 10.80
N ALA A 723 -9.20 1.25 10.05
CA ALA A 723 -8.05 2.15 10.22
C ALA A 723 -8.28 3.56 9.65
N MET A 724 -9.30 3.76 8.81
CA MET A 724 -9.61 5.06 8.25
C MET A 724 -10.17 5.99 9.33
N SER A 725 -9.61 7.19 9.42
CA SER A 725 -10.08 8.20 10.37
C SER A 725 -11.50 8.66 9.99
N VAL A 726 -12.25 9.19 10.97
CA VAL A 726 -13.58 9.76 10.71
C VAL A 726 -13.50 10.95 9.75
N ALA A 727 -12.40 11.70 9.80
CA ALA A 727 -12.18 12.86 8.94
C ALA A 727 -11.91 12.45 7.48
N ASP A 728 -11.05 11.47 7.25
CA ASP A 728 -10.77 10.96 5.89
C ASP A 728 -12.04 10.36 5.27
N ALA A 729 -12.76 9.54 6.05
CA ALA A 729 -14.04 9.00 5.62
C ALA A 729 -15.06 10.10 5.29
N ARG A 730 -15.07 11.21 6.04
CA ARG A 730 -15.93 12.37 5.76
C ARG A 730 -15.55 13.09 4.46
N ILE A 731 -14.26 13.25 4.19
CA ILE A 731 -13.76 13.81 2.92
C ILE A 731 -14.21 12.94 1.75
N LEU A 732 -14.05 11.62 1.85
CA LEU A 732 -14.52 10.66 0.84
C LEU A 732 -16.03 10.75 0.61
N VAL A 733 -16.82 10.74 1.69
CA VAL A 733 -18.28 10.82 1.59
C VAL A 733 -18.73 12.13 0.97
N ASN A 734 -18.11 13.25 1.32
CA ASN A 734 -18.41 14.55 0.71
C ASN A 734 -18.08 14.54 -0.78
N TYR A 735 -16.93 14.01 -1.19
CA TYR A 735 -16.58 13.84 -2.61
C TYR A 735 -17.61 12.98 -3.34
N ILE A 736 -17.99 11.83 -2.77
CA ILE A 736 -18.94 10.90 -3.37
C ILE A 736 -20.30 11.59 -3.53
N LEU A 737 -20.83 12.25 -2.49
CA LEU A 737 -22.16 12.87 -2.51
C LEU A 737 -22.26 14.04 -3.50
N HIS A 738 -21.14 14.70 -3.80
CA HIS A 738 -21.09 15.83 -4.74
C HIS A 738 -20.45 15.46 -6.09
N SER A 739 -20.14 14.17 -6.32
CA SER A 739 -19.48 13.66 -7.54
C SER A 739 -20.22 13.95 -8.85
N THR A 740 -21.48 14.39 -8.79
CA THR A 740 -22.30 14.79 -9.95
C THR A 740 -22.28 16.30 -10.25
N GLU A 741 -21.57 17.12 -9.46
CA GLU A 741 -21.55 18.58 -9.59
C GLU A 741 -20.36 19.06 -10.43
N LYS A 742 -20.60 19.90 -11.45
CA LYS A 742 -19.58 20.25 -12.47
C LYS A 742 -18.62 21.41 -12.10
N THR A 743 -18.96 22.25 -11.13
CA THR A 743 -18.11 23.36 -10.66
C THR A 743 -18.50 23.73 -9.24
N PHE A 744 -17.61 23.49 -8.27
CA PHE A 744 -17.81 23.93 -6.90
C PHE A 744 -16.97 25.19 -6.66
N SER A 745 -17.56 26.36 -6.87
CA SER A 745 -17.07 27.60 -6.24
C SER A 745 -17.89 27.78 -4.97
N SER A 746 -17.25 27.72 -3.80
CA SER A 746 -17.97 27.68 -2.51
C SER A 746 -17.70 28.86 -1.59
N LEU A 747 -16.67 29.66 -1.85
CA LEU A 747 -16.30 30.78 -0.99
C LEU A 747 -16.25 32.12 -1.74
N PRO A 748 -16.75 33.21 -1.13
CA PRO A 748 -16.51 34.57 -1.62
C PRO A 748 -15.00 34.84 -1.81
N LEU A 749 -14.63 35.74 -2.72
CA LEU A 749 -13.21 36.07 -2.97
C LEU A 749 -12.56 36.93 -1.87
N GLN A 750 -13.35 37.38 -0.90
CA GLN A 750 -12.87 38.06 0.29
C GLN A 750 -13.80 37.71 1.46
N GLY A 751 -13.25 37.53 2.65
CA GLY A 751 -14.06 37.29 3.83
C GLY A 751 -13.30 36.74 5.01
N SER A 752 -14.09 36.28 5.97
CA SER A 752 -13.66 35.70 7.23
C SER A 752 -14.06 34.24 7.27
N TYR A 753 -13.10 33.34 7.46
CA TYR A 753 -13.36 31.90 7.54
C TYR A 753 -12.90 31.35 8.89
N THR A 754 -13.81 30.78 9.66
CA THR A 754 -13.48 30.05 10.90
C THR A 754 -13.40 28.56 10.59
N VAL A 755 -12.26 27.96 10.91
CA VAL A 755 -11.99 26.54 10.66
C VAL A 755 -12.94 25.70 11.52
N LYS A 756 -13.72 24.82 10.88
CA LYS A 756 -14.57 23.86 11.59
C LYS A 756 -13.83 22.53 11.72
N LEU A 757 -13.40 22.21 12.94
CA LEU A 757 -12.80 20.92 13.24
C LEU A 757 -13.88 19.82 13.23
N PRO A 758 -13.60 18.63 12.66
CA PRO A 758 -14.46 17.46 12.81
C PRO A 758 -14.65 17.08 14.30
N GLU A 759 -15.79 16.48 14.63
CA GLU A 759 -16.06 16.01 15.99
C GLU A 759 -15.00 14.99 16.44
N GLY A 760 -14.31 15.27 17.55
CA GLY A 760 -13.23 14.45 18.09
C GLY A 760 -11.83 14.72 17.50
N ASP A 761 -11.69 15.68 16.58
CA ASP A 761 -10.39 16.06 16.02
C ASP A 761 -9.59 16.95 17.00
N PRO A 762 -8.30 16.66 17.26
CA PRO A 762 -7.49 17.42 18.21
C PRO A 762 -6.99 18.77 17.68
N GLY A 763 -7.31 19.17 16.45
CA GLY A 763 -6.84 20.41 15.82
C GLY A 763 -5.39 20.36 15.36
N LYS A 764 -4.83 19.15 15.16
CA LYS A 764 -3.44 18.91 14.73
C LYS A 764 -3.27 18.83 13.21
N GLY A 765 -4.32 19.15 12.47
CA GLY A 765 -4.35 19.11 11.02
C GLY A 765 -3.69 20.29 10.30
N SER A 766 -4.07 20.48 9.04
CA SER A 766 -3.64 21.59 8.19
C SER A 766 -4.81 22.20 7.43
N VAL A 767 -4.74 23.51 7.19
CA VAL A 767 -5.69 24.27 6.37
C VAL A 767 -5.02 24.66 5.06
N LEU A 768 -5.58 24.23 3.92
CA LEU A 768 -5.16 24.68 2.60
C LEU A 768 -6.09 25.77 2.10
N ILE A 769 -5.50 26.88 1.66
CA ILE A 769 -6.20 28.00 1.04
C ILE A 769 -5.73 28.09 -0.41
N ARG A 770 -6.66 28.02 -1.37
CA ARG A 770 -6.36 28.03 -2.80
C ARG A 770 -7.21 29.04 -3.56
N ALA A 771 -6.57 29.79 -4.45
CA ALA A 771 -7.24 30.58 -5.47
C ALA A 771 -6.66 30.31 -6.86
N ALA A 772 -7.51 30.29 -7.90
CA ALA A 772 -7.10 30.06 -9.28
C ALA A 772 -7.91 30.88 -10.29
N TYR A 773 -7.28 31.26 -11.41
CA TYR A 773 -7.90 32.00 -12.50
C TYR A 773 -7.31 31.63 -13.86
N THR A 774 -8.18 31.55 -14.88
CA THR A 774 -7.81 31.35 -16.28
C THR A 774 -8.23 32.57 -17.10
N ASP A 775 -7.29 33.18 -17.83
CA ASP A 775 -7.52 34.35 -18.70
C ASP A 775 -8.39 34.01 -19.94
N ARG A 776 -8.60 34.96 -20.86
CA ARG A 776 -9.34 34.73 -22.13
C ARG A 776 -8.43 34.41 -23.33
N GLY A 777 -7.12 34.36 -23.13
CA GLY A 777 -6.13 34.38 -24.20
C GLY A 777 -6.08 35.73 -24.92
N SER A 778 -5.16 35.84 -25.88
CA SER A 778 -4.88 37.10 -26.59
C SER A 778 -5.21 37.02 -28.07
N GLN A 779 -5.90 38.05 -28.58
CA GLN A 779 -6.09 38.30 -30.02
C GLN A 779 -5.07 39.33 -30.48
N VAL A 780 -3.92 38.87 -31.00
CA VAL A 780 -2.91 39.78 -31.56
C VAL A 780 -3.45 40.36 -32.87
N LYS A 781 -3.53 41.70 -32.99
CA LYS A 781 -3.94 42.38 -34.24
C LYS A 781 -3.07 41.89 -35.41
N GLY A 782 -3.68 41.18 -36.37
CA GLY A 782 -3.01 40.62 -37.55
C GLY A 782 -2.31 39.27 -37.34
N GLY A 783 -2.50 38.60 -36.19
CA GLY A 783 -1.91 37.29 -35.87
C GLY A 783 -2.95 36.20 -35.56
N LYS A 784 -2.49 34.94 -35.38
CA LYS A 784 -3.34 33.84 -34.92
C LYS A 784 -3.69 34.01 -33.43
N PRO A 785 -4.88 33.57 -32.97
CA PRO A 785 -5.25 33.59 -31.56
C PRO A 785 -4.22 32.86 -30.69
N VAL A 786 -3.83 33.46 -29.58
CA VAL A 786 -2.93 32.87 -28.59
C VAL A 786 -3.78 32.23 -27.47
N PRO A 787 -3.57 30.95 -27.12
CA PRO A 787 -4.38 30.26 -26.12
C PRO A 787 -4.33 30.88 -24.72
N ALA A 788 -5.41 30.68 -23.96
CA ALA A 788 -5.53 31.15 -22.58
C ALA A 788 -4.52 30.49 -21.62
N GLN A 789 -4.15 31.19 -20.55
CA GLN A 789 -3.29 30.71 -19.46
C GLN A 789 -4.00 30.72 -18.11
N THR A 790 -3.59 29.78 -17.25
CA THR A 790 -4.10 29.63 -15.88
C THR A 790 -2.99 29.92 -14.89
N ALA A 791 -3.31 30.63 -13.81
CA ALA A 791 -2.46 30.78 -12.64
C ALA A 791 -3.22 30.47 -11.36
N GLU A 792 -2.48 30.05 -10.34
CA GLU A 792 -3.02 29.74 -9.02
C GLU A 792 -2.04 30.10 -7.92
N GLN A 793 -2.56 30.31 -6.71
CA GLN A 793 -1.78 30.35 -5.48
C GLN A 793 -2.39 29.41 -4.44
N MET A 794 -1.50 28.72 -3.72
CA MET A 794 -1.82 27.85 -2.60
C MET A 794 -1.06 28.29 -1.35
N LEU A 795 -1.75 28.41 -0.21
CA LEU A 795 -1.17 28.65 1.11
C LEU A 795 -1.55 27.49 2.04
N VAL A 796 -0.57 26.91 2.73
CA VAL A 796 -0.78 25.85 3.72
C VAL A 796 -0.54 26.42 5.11
N LEU A 797 -1.60 26.52 5.91
CA LEU A 797 -1.50 26.81 7.34
C LEU A 797 -1.50 25.50 8.11
N ARG A 798 -0.61 25.33 9.08
CA ARG A 798 -0.50 24.12 9.91
C ARG A 798 -1.01 24.37 11.33
N SER A 799 -1.15 23.30 12.10
CA SER A 799 -1.43 23.40 13.54
C SER A 799 -0.33 24.21 14.24
N PRO A 800 -0.67 25.04 15.26
CA PRO A 800 0.32 25.75 16.04
C PRO A 800 1.15 24.83 16.93
N GLU A 801 0.80 23.56 17.07
CA GLU A 801 1.61 22.55 17.75
C GLU A 801 2.44 21.75 16.74
N MET A 802 3.75 21.70 16.97
CA MET A 802 4.71 21.00 16.12
C MET A 802 5.51 20.00 16.95
N ASP A 803 5.74 18.81 16.40
CA ASP A 803 6.62 17.83 17.03
C ASP A 803 8.08 18.26 16.90
N ALA A 804 8.82 18.21 18.00
CA ALA A 804 10.20 18.65 18.06
C ALA A 804 11.12 17.83 17.13
N SER A 805 10.81 16.55 16.91
CA SER A 805 11.58 15.68 16.01
C SER A 805 11.40 15.99 14.53
N THR A 806 10.37 16.76 14.16
CA THR A 806 10.14 17.19 12.77
C THR A 806 10.93 18.46 12.40
N ALA A 807 11.77 18.97 13.31
CA ALA A 807 12.60 20.13 13.04
C ALA A 807 13.49 19.91 11.81
N ALA A 808 13.51 20.90 10.90
CA ALA A 808 14.30 20.85 9.68
C ALA A 808 15.82 20.76 9.94
N VAL A 809 16.24 21.12 11.15
CA VAL A 809 17.61 20.98 11.64
C VAL A 809 17.55 20.41 13.05
N ILE A 810 18.26 19.32 13.31
CA ILE A 810 18.53 18.79 14.66
C ILE A 810 20.03 18.58 14.73
N LYS A 811 20.72 19.29 15.64
CA LYS A 811 22.18 19.19 15.78
C LYS A 811 22.57 18.98 17.23
N GLY A 812 23.37 17.93 17.44
CA GLY A 812 23.91 17.58 18.76
C GLY A 812 22.84 17.10 19.75
N ALA A 813 21.70 16.59 19.27
CA ALA A 813 20.62 16.02 20.08
C ALA A 813 20.21 14.67 19.50
N ASP A 814 19.77 13.74 20.35
CA ASP A 814 19.24 12.44 19.90
C ASP A 814 17.73 12.50 19.66
N VAL A 815 17.23 11.70 18.73
CA VAL A 815 15.78 11.48 18.55
C VAL A 815 15.45 10.07 19.01
N LYS A 816 14.49 9.92 19.92
CA LYS A 816 14.10 8.62 20.50
C LYS A 816 12.60 8.40 20.41
N ALA A 817 12.18 7.22 19.95
CA ALA A 817 10.76 6.84 19.93
C ALA A 817 10.18 6.75 21.35
N LYS A 818 8.94 7.23 21.53
CA LYS A 818 8.20 7.19 22.81
C LYS A 818 7.60 5.81 23.15
N GLY A 819 7.75 4.81 22.27
CA GLY A 819 7.07 3.51 22.38
C GLY A 819 5.56 3.58 22.08
N MET A 820 4.92 2.44 21.78
CA MET A 820 3.48 2.32 21.49
C MET A 820 2.93 3.31 20.44
N GLY A 821 3.73 3.66 19.42
CA GLY A 821 3.29 4.55 18.34
C GLY A 821 2.98 6.00 18.76
N LYS A 822 3.46 6.46 19.92
CA LYS A 822 3.14 7.79 20.49
C LYS A 822 4.06 8.94 20.06
N GLY A 823 4.74 8.82 18.92
CA GLY A 823 5.69 9.81 18.39
C GLY A 823 7.12 9.69 18.95
N GLU A 824 7.94 10.73 18.76
CA GLU A 824 9.35 10.77 19.14
C GLU A 824 9.65 11.92 20.13
N ASN A 825 10.77 11.82 20.84
CA ASN A 825 11.33 12.85 21.71
C ASN A 825 12.70 13.29 21.18
N VAL A 826 12.97 14.59 21.25
CA VAL A 826 14.32 15.13 21.10
C VAL A 826 14.98 15.20 22.46
N ILE A 827 16.16 14.61 22.59
CA ILE A 827 17.00 14.56 23.79
C ILE A 827 18.21 15.46 23.56
N PRO A 828 18.11 16.77 23.91
CA PRO A 828 19.22 17.70 23.76
C PRO A 828 20.36 17.48 24.76
N TYR A 829 21.58 17.71 24.28
CA TYR A 829 22.81 17.83 25.06
C TYR A 829 23.30 19.29 25.12
N GLN A 830 24.40 19.54 25.82
CA GLN A 830 25.00 20.87 25.92
C GLN A 830 25.32 21.47 24.55
N ASN A 831 24.85 22.70 24.29
CA ASN A 831 25.00 23.44 23.01
C ASN A 831 24.33 22.78 21.80
N SER A 832 23.40 21.86 22.02
CA SER A 832 22.56 21.31 20.97
C SER A 832 21.48 22.30 20.56
N TYR A 833 20.94 22.13 19.35
CA TYR A 833 19.83 22.96 18.90
C TYR A 833 18.94 22.25 17.88
N ILE A 834 17.68 22.68 17.84
CA ILE A 834 16.73 22.33 16.79
C ILE A 834 16.23 23.58 16.07
N GLY A 835 15.89 23.48 14.79
CA GLY A 835 15.50 24.63 13.96
C GLY A 835 14.34 24.34 13.03
N PHE A 836 13.35 25.23 13.01
CA PHE A 836 12.24 25.24 12.05
C PHE A 836 12.43 26.37 11.06
N ARG A 837 12.14 26.11 9.78
CA ARG A 837 12.35 27.08 8.71
C ARG A 837 11.06 27.82 8.36
N LYS A 838 11.19 29.10 8.00
CA LYS A 838 10.13 29.93 7.43
C LYS A 838 8.82 29.94 8.25
N LEU A 839 8.92 30.14 9.57
CA LEU A 839 7.76 30.34 10.42
C LEU A 839 7.39 31.82 10.49
N ASP A 840 6.14 32.15 10.20
CA ASP A 840 5.57 33.47 10.48
C ASP A 840 5.31 33.60 11.98
N LEU A 841 5.99 34.55 12.63
CA LEU A 841 5.83 34.83 14.05
C LEU A 841 4.81 35.94 14.33
N THR A 842 4.19 36.51 13.28
CA THR A 842 3.17 37.55 13.42
C THR A 842 2.04 37.07 14.34
N GLY A 843 1.81 37.80 15.42
CA GLY A 843 0.78 37.50 16.42
C GLY A 843 1.15 36.43 17.44
N ILE A 844 2.30 35.75 17.33
CA ILE A 844 2.79 34.81 18.34
C ILE A 844 3.36 35.61 19.52
N ARG A 845 3.05 35.17 20.74
CA ARG A 845 3.42 35.85 21.99
C ARG A 845 4.09 34.94 23.01
N GLN A 846 3.80 33.64 22.97
CA GLN A 846 4.29 32.66 23.94
C GLN A 846 4.45 31.29 23.26
N LEU A 847 5.33 30.46 23.79
CA LEU A 847 5.47 29.06 23.43
C LEU A 847 5.06 28.19 24.62
N GLU A 848 4.39 27.09 24.34
CA GLU A 848 4.13 26.00 25.28
C GLU A 848 4.98 24.80 24.84
N LEU A 849 5.95 24.44 25.67
CA LEU A 849 6.92 23.39 25.41
C LEU A 849 6.55 22.15 26.22
N ALA A 850 6.30 21.04 25.54
CA ALA A 850 6.21 19.73 26.18
C ALA A 850 7.64 19.24 26.46
N ALA A 851 8.25 19.80 27.51
CA ALA A 851 9.62 19.51 27.92
C ALA A 851 9.69 19.03 29.37
N SER A 852 10.55 18.06 29.66
CA SER A 852 10.77 17.55 31.02
C SER A 852 12.24 17.19 31.26
N ALA A 853 12.72 17.41 32.49
CA ALA A 853 14.06 16.98 32.92
C ALA A 853 13.92 16.04 34.12
N GLN A 854 14.17 14.74 33.92
CA GLN A 854 14.02 13.72 34.96
C GLN A 854 15.34 13.06 35.34
N ARG A 855 15.57 12.86 36.66
CA ARG A 855 16.74 12.10 37.16
C ARG A 855 16.80 10.67 36.64
N ARG A 856 15.65 10.00 36.55
CA ARG A 856 15.57 8.61 36.06
C ARG A 856 16.03 8.46 34.60
N GLU A 857 15.93 9.54 33.83
CA GLU A 857 16.38 9.62 32.44
C GLU A 857 17.84 10.11 32.32
N GLY A 858 18.51 10.37 33.45
CA GLY A 858 19.88 10.90 33.50
C GLY A 858 19.99 12.40 33.21
N SER A 859 18.85 13.12 33.12
CA SER A 859 18.79 14.52 32.71
C SER A 859 19.39 15.48 33.76
N ALA A 860 20.01 16.56 33.30
CA ALA A 860 20.63 17.59 34.16
C ALA A 860 19.73 18.82 34.41
N GLY A 861 18.64 18.98 33.67
CA GLY A 861 17.97 20.28 33.53
C GLY A 861 18.77 21.23 32.64
N GLY A 862 18.25 22.42 32.38
CA GLY A 862 18.95 23.43 31.59
C GLY A 862 18.06 24.54 31.08
N THR A 863 18.61 25.44 30.29
CA THR A 863 17.94 26.58 29.66
C THR A 863 17.65 26.28 28.19
N ILE A 864 16.48 26.72 27.72
CA ILE A 864 16.07 26.73 26.32
C ILE A 864 16.05 28.19 25.86
N GLU A 865 16.88 28.53 24.89
CA GLU A 865 16.94 29.84 24.26
C GLU A 865 16.31 29.79 22.86
N VAL A 866 15.52 30.80 22.49
CA VAL A 866 14.87 30.90 21.17
C VAL A 866 15.53 32.02 20.36
N HIS A 867 16.14 31.67 19.23
CA HIS A 867 16.86 32.59 18.35
C HIS A 867 16.24 32.69 16.96
N LEU A 868 16.37 33.86 16.34
CA LEU A 868 15.96 34.10 14.96
C LEU A 868 17.09 33.87 13.96
N ASN A 869 16.75 33.25 12.83
CA ASN A 869 17.53 33.08 11.60
C ASN A 869 18.82 32.24 11.72
N SER A 870 19.40 32.11 12.91
CA SER A 870 20.50 31.19 13.20
C SER A 870 20.53 30.81 14.68
N PRO A 871 21.22 29.72 15.08
CA PRO A 871 21.39 29.34 16.49
C PRO A 871 22.09 30.40 17.36
N THR A 872 22.78 31.35 16.74
CA THR A 872 23.47 32.46 17.42
C THR A 872 22.86 33.82 17.05
N GLY A 873 21.67 33.83 16.45
CA GLY A 873 21.01 35.05 15.99
C GLY A 873 20.37 35.83 17.14
N PRO A 874 19.53 36.83 16.85
CA PRO A 874 18.81 37.59 17.86
C PRO A 874 18.01 36.67 18.79
N LEU A 875 18.25 36.76 20.10
CA LEU A 875 17.53 36.04 21.15
C LEU A 875 16.16 36.71 21.39
N ILE A 876 15.08 35.94 21.26
CA ILE A 876 13.71 36.43 21.41
C ILE A 876 12.94 35.81 22.57
N GLY A 877 13.51 34.82 23.26
CA GLY A 877 12.92 34.27 24.47
C GLY A 877 13.82 33.23 25.13
N THR A 878 13.63 33.04 26.43
CA THR A 878 14.40 32.08 27.21
C THR A 878 13.54 31.51 28.33
N THR A 879 13.74 30.23 28.66
CA THR A 879 13.15 29.59 29.85
C THR A 879 14.12 28.57 30.42
N SER A 880 14.03 28.33 31.72
CA SER A 880 14.86 27.33 32.42
C SER A 880 13.99 26.20 32.93
N LEU A 881 14.47 24.98 32.75
CA LEU A 881 13.85 23.75 33.21
C LEU A 881 14.71 23.13 34.29
N GLU A 882 14.22 23.19 35.53
CA GLU A 882 14.88 22.56 36.66
C GLU A 882 14.67 21.05 36.66
N LEU A 883 15.62 20.34 37.24
CA LEU A 883 15.55 18.90 37.43
C LEU A 883 14.39 18.55 38.36
N ALA A 884 13.51 17.66 37.91
CA ALA A 884 12.34 17.23 38.67
C ALA A 884 12.74 16.68 40.07
N PRO A 885 12.06 17.11 41.16
CA PRO A 885 12.25 16.52 42.50
C PRO A 885 11.90 15.03 42.49
N GLU A 886 12.58 14.29 43.36
CA GLU A 886 12.44 12.84 43.50
C GLU A 886 11.04 12.49 44.02
N VAL A 887 10.36 11.57 43.33
CA VAL A 887 9.04 11.08 43.75
C VAL A 887 9.26 9.93 44.71
N ASP A 888 8.82 10.09 45.96
CA ASP A 888 8.82 9.04 46.97
C ASP A 888 7.79 7.96 46.60
N ILE A 889 8.28 6.88 45.99
CA ILE A 889 7.44 5.81 45.44
C ILE A 889 6.71 5.06 46.55
N GLU A 890 7.32 4.86 47.73
CA GLU A 890 6.67 4.19 48.87
C GLU A 890 5.46 5.01 49.35
N LYS A 891 5.63 6.33 49.48
CA LYS A 891 4.56 7.22 49.90
C LYS A 891 3.43 7.32 48.87
N LEU A 892 3.77 7.27 47.57
CA LEU A 892 2.80 7.29 46.47
C LEU A 892 1.99 5.99 46.40
N MET A 893 2.64 4.83 46.57
CA MET A 893 1.98 3.53 46.60
C MET A 893 1.05 3.41 47.81
N ALA A 894 1.49 3.87 48.99
CA ALA A 894 0.64 3.93 50.19
C ALA A 894 -0.60 4.83 50.02
N GLN A 895 -0.49 5.92 49.25
CA GLN A 895 -1.62 6.80 48.94
C GLN A 895 -2.59 6.18 47.93
N MET A 896 -2.08 5.44 46.93
CA MET A 896 -2.92 4.72 45.97
C MET A 896 -3.68 3.55 46.62
N GLU A 897 -3.05 2.85 47.56
CA GLU A 897 -3.67 1.74 48.31
C GLU A 897 -4.73 2.22 49.33
N SER A 898 -4.58 3.42 49.89
CA SER A 898 -5.51 4.00 50.88
C SER A 898 -6.72 4.73 50.27
N GLY A 899 -6.81 4.85 48.94
CA GLY A 899 -7.94 5.48 48.25
C GLY A 899 -8.07 7.00 48.48
N GLN A 900 -7.09 7.65 49.10
CA GLN A 900 -7.08 9.10 49.26
C GLN A 900 -6.58 9.77 47.97
N LYS A 901 -7.40 10.66 47.39
CA LYS A 901 -6.99 11.49 46.26
C LYS A 901 -5.92 12.48 46.76
N PRO A 902 -4.72 12.53 46.17
CA PRO A 902 -3.70 13.50 46.60
C PRO A 902 -4.17 14.93 46.30
N PRO A 903 -3.74 15.94 47.09
CA PRO A 903 -4.07 17.32 46.78
C PRO A 903 -3.51 17.68 45.41
N ALA A 904 -4.28 18.45 44.64
CA ALA A 904 -3.80 19.02 43.38
C ALA A 904 -2.48 19.75 43.63
N ALA A 905 -1.48 19.54 42.77
CA ALA A 905 -0.19 20.19 42.85
C ALA A 905 -0.40 21.71 42.98
N GLY A 906 -0.16 22.24 44.18
CA GLY A 906 -0.35 23.64 44.49
C GLY A 906 0.68 24.48 43.77
N GLY A 907 0.20 25.33 42.85
CA GLY A 907 0.88 26.57 42.52
C GLY A 907 0.93 27.47 43.75
N VAL A 908 2.07 28.14 43.93
CA VAL A 908 2.32 29.09 45.01
C VAL A 908 1.40 30.30 44.83
N ASN A 909 0.44 30.50 45.74
CA ASN A 909 -0.08 31.80 46.25
C ASN A 909 -1.44 31.59 46.94
N ALA A 910 -1.46 31.66 48.27
CA ALA A 910 -2.68 31.72 49.07
C ALA A 910 -2.93 33.17 49.54
N PRO A 911 -4.17 33.71 49.45
CA PRO A 911 -4.62 34.79 50.32
C PRO A 911 -5.47 34.24 51.49
N ALA A 912 -5.47 35.01 52.58
CA ALA A 912 -5.97 34.71 53.93
C ALA A 912 -7.48 34.38 54.03
N PRO A 913 -7.94 33.71 55.11
CA PRO A 913 -9.30 33.18 55.22
C PRO A 913 -10.33 34.22 55.70
N GLY A 914 -11.45 34.34 54.99
CA GLY A 914 -12.62 35.08 55.46
C GLY A 914 -13.65 35.42 54.37
N ALA A 915 -14.48 34.46 53.93
CA ALA A 915 -15.82 34.70 53.37
C ALA A 915 -16.62 33.38 53.24
N ALA A 916 -17.89 33.41 53.62
CA ALA A 916 -18.83 32.28 53.66
C ALA A 916 -19.21 31.73 52.26
N PRO A 917 -19.67 30.46 52.15
CA PRO A 917 -19.96 29.84 50.86
C PRO A 917 -21.32 30.30 50.30
N LYS A 918 -21.35 30.69 49.02
CA LYS A 918 -22.59 30.84 48.25
C LYS A 918 -22.86 29.58 47.44
N THR A 919 -24.09 29.09 47.60
CA THR A 919 -24.73 27.95 46.94
C THR A 919 -25.05 28.24 45.47
N GLY A 920 -25.03 27.20 44.62
CA GLY A 920 -25.79 27.21 43.36
C GLY A 920 -25.23 26.38 42.21
N ALA A 921 -26.01 25.36 41.82
CA ALA A 921 -26.14 24.71 40.49
C ALA A 921 -25.49 23.32 40.27
N PRO A 922 -26.18 22.43 39.51
CA PRO A 922 -26.28 21.01 39.83
C PRO A 922 -25.30 20.11 39.06
N ALA A 923 -25.08 18.93 39.62
CA ALA A 923 -24.27 17.85 39.09
C ALA A 923 -24.76 17.36 37.71
N ALA A 924 -23.89 17.44 36.70
CA ALA A 924 -23.96 16.62 35.51
C ALA A 924 -23.16 15.33 35.78
N GLY A 925 -23.87 14.21 35.84
CA GLY A 925 -23.28 12.88 35.96
C GLY A 925 -22.50 12.51 34.70
N GLY A 926 -21.19 12.34 34.85
CA GLY A 926 -20.32 11.70 33.87
C GLY A 926 -19.37 10.75 34.60
N LYS A 927 -19.55 9.44 34.41
CA LYS A 927 -18.56 8.43 34.78
C LYS A 927 -17.34 8.58 33.88
N GLY A 928 -16.38 9.40 34.29
CA GLY A 928 -15.05 9.50 33.70
C GLY A 928 -14.00 9.19 34.76
N GLY A 929 -13.50 7.95 34.77
CA GLY A 929 -12.28 7.62 35.50
C GLY A 929 -11.09 8.25 34.77
N GLY A 930 -10.69 9.46 35.19
CA GLY A 930 -9.46 10.07 34.71
C GLY A 930 -8.25 9.29 35.23
N ASN A 931 -7.41 8.78 34.32
CA ASN A 931 -6.12 8.17 34.67
C ASN A 931 -5.26 9.17 35.46
N PHE A 932 -5.07 8.90 36.75
CA PHE A 932 -4.10 9.64 37.56
C PHE A 932 -2.70 9.20 37.16
N ASN A 933 -1.96 10.06 36.44
CA ASN A 933 -0.54 9.85 36.14
C ASN A 933 0.30 10.76 37.07
N PRO A 934 0.89 10.22 38.15
CA PRO A 934 1.70 10.99 39.10
C PRO A 934 3.02 11.52 38.50
N PHE A 935 3.36 11.11 37.28
CA PHE A 935 4.55 11.55 36.55
C PHE A 935 4.23 12.57 35.45
N ALA A 936 2.96 12.89 35.22
CA ALA A 936 2.57 13.95 34.28
C ALA A 936 2.95 15.32 34.85
N ARG A 937 3.79 16.06 34.14
CA ARG A 937 4.24 17.41 34.50
C ARG A 937 3.50 18.45 33.65
N PRO A 938 3.21 19.64 34.20
CA PRO A 938 2.61 20.72 33.43
C PRO A 938 3.57 21.15 32.30
N PRO A 939 3.03 21.65 31.17
CA PRO A 939 3.85 22.17 30.09
C PRO A 939 4.66 23.41 30.54
N VAL A 940 5.78 23.65 29.86
CA VAL A 940 6.69 24.77 30.15
C VAL A 940 6.35 25.94 29.24
N PHE A 941 5.99 27.09 29.82
CA PHE A 941 5.68 28.28 29.04
C PHE A 941 6.91 29.19 28.88
N LEU A 942 7.10 29.73 27.68
CA LEU A 942 8.19 30.65 27.33
C LEU A 942 7.60 31.87 26.60
N THR A 943 7.70 33.06 27.18
CA THR A 943 7.22 34.30 26.56
C THR A 943 8.21 34.79 25.52
N LEU A 944 7.71 35.14 24.33
CA LEU A 944 8.52 35.67 23.24
C LEU A 944 8.44 37.20 23.17
N GLN A 945 9.53 37.82 22.78
CA GLN A 945 9.55 39.22 22.35
C GLN A 945 8.66 39.38 21.09
N PRO A 946 7.86 40.46 20.98
CA PRO A 946 7.05 40.71 19.80
C PRO A 946 7.88 40.69 18.53
N THR A 947 7.60 39.72 17.65
CA THR A 947 8.29 39.52 16.38
C THR A 947 7.25 39.38 15.27
N GLU A 948 7.51 39.96 14.11
CA GLU A 948 6.61 39.93 12.95
C GLU A 948 7.32 39.37 11.72
N GLY A 949 6.54 38.82 10.81
CA GLY A 949 7.02 38.23 9.57
C GLY A 949 7.61 36.84 9.71
N VAL A 950 8.14 36.35 8.59
CA VAL A 950 8.64 34.98 8.41
C VAL A 950 10.13 34.89 8.77
N HIS A 951 10.49 34.00 9.69
CA HIS A 951 11.86 33.76 10.14
C HIS A 951 12.17 32.27 10.24
N ASP A 952 13.45 31.91 10.21
CA ASP A 952 13.87 30.60 10.74
C ASP A 952 13.98 30.71 12.27
N VAL A 953 13.47 29.72 13.02
CA VAL A 953 13.40 29.77 14.49
C VAL A 953 14.19 28.61 15.07
N TYR A 954 15.19 28.93 15.90
CA TYR A 954 16.10 27.98 16.51
C TYR A 954 15.90 27.91 18.03
N PHE A 955 15.87 26.70 18.56
CA PHE A 955 15.81 26.40 20.00
C PHE A 955 17.17 25.84 20.40
N VAL A 956 17.90 26.55 21.25
CA VAL A 956 19.26 26.22 21.70
C VAL A 956 19.21 25.79 23.15
N PHE A 957 19.82 24.64 23.46
CA PHE A 957 19.78 24.03 24.79
C PHE A 957 21.13 24.19 25.50
N LYS A 958 21.09 24.72 26.72
CA LYS A 958 22.29 25.06 27.51
C LYS A 958 22.21 24.62 28.97
N ASN A 959 23.33 24.14 29.49
CA ASN A 959 23.67 23.88 30.89
C ASN A 959 25.20 23.69 30.96
N GLU A 960 25.93 24.73 31.35
CA GLU A 960 27.40 24.71 31.42
C GLU A 960 27.95 23.73 32.48
N GLN A 961 27.10 23.33 33.42
CA GLN A 961 27.44 22.42 34.52
C GLN A 961 27.18 20.94 34.16
N ALA A 962 26.52 20.65 33.03
CA ALA A 962 26.27 19.30 32.56
C ALA A 962 27.51 18.68 31.89
N LYS A 963 27.68 17.35 32.03
CA LYS A 963 28.74 16.63 31.31
C LYS A 963 28.41 16.59 29.81
N ALA A 964 29.43 16.49 28.96
CA ALA A 964 29.28 16.57 27.49
C ALA A 964 28.26 15.57 26.88
N ILE A 965 28.10 14.39 27.47
CA ILE A 965 27.16 13.34 27.03
C ILE A 965 25.95 13.19 27.95
N GLN A 966 25.73 14.14 28.87
CA GLN A 966 24.61 14.09 29.80
C GLN A 966 23.40 14.79 29.17
N PRO A 967 22.26 14.09 29.02
CA PRO A 967 21.03 14.73 28.56
C PRO A 967 20.65 15.93 29.42
N LEU A 968 20.14 17.00 28.81
CA LEU A 968 19.65 18.15 29.57
C LEU A 968 18.18 17.96 29.94
N MET A 969 17.39 17.52 28.97
CA MET A 969 15.94 17.36 29.08
C MET A 969 15.44 16.47 27.94
N SER A 970 14.14 16.20 27.91
CA SER A 970 13.41 15.62 26.79
C SER A 970 12.39 16.64 26.31
N VAL A 971 12.34 16.90 25.00
CA VAL A 971 11.38 17.81 24.37
C VAL A 971 10.59 17.04 23.32
N SER A 972 9.26 17.06 23.42
CA SER A 972 8.43 16.32 22.47
C SER A 972 7.68 17.18 21.48
N SER A 973 7.08 18.27 21.92
CA SER A 973 6.34 19.18 21.05
C SER A 973 6.50 20.63 21.51
N ILE A 974 6.30 21.53 20.57
CA ILE A 974 6.42 22.98 20.71
C ILE A 974 5.15 23.58 20.14
N LYS A 975 4.39 24.28 20.97
CA LYS A 975 3.15 24.92 20.59
C LYS A 975 3.26 26.43 20.61
N PHE A 976 2.97 27.07 19.49
CA PHE A 976 3.06 28.50 19.27
C PHE A 976 1.74 29.17 19.63
N LEU A 977 1.73 30.00 20.67
CA LEU A 977 0.52 30.62 21.20
C LEU A 977 0.42 32.10 20.79
N ASN A 978 -0.77 32.50 20.37
CA ASN A 978 -1.11 33.88 20.02
C ASN A 978 -1.68 34.71 21.18
N LYS A 979 -1.74 34.12 22.38
CA LYS A 979 -2.13 34.76 23.64
C LYS A 979 -1.18 34.28 24.74
N VAL A 980 -0.95 35.13 25.74
CA VAL A 980 -0.20 34.75 26.93
C VAL A 980 -1.15 34.01 27.87
N GLN A 981 -0.90 32.73 28.12
CA GLN A 981 -1.57 31.95 29.16
C GLN A 981 -0.85 32.18 30.49
N GLN A 982 -1.62 32.28 31.58
CA GLN A 982 -1.14 32.47 32.96
C GLN A 982 -1.00 31.15 33.69
#